data_AF-A0A8H5LL89-F1
#
_entry.id   AF-A0A8H5LL89-F1
#
_cell.length_a   1.000
_cell.length_b   1.000
_cell.length_c   1.000
_cell.angle_alpha   90.00
_cell.angle_beta   90.00
_cell.angle_gamma   90.00
#
_symmetry.space_group_name_H-M   'P 1'
#
loop_
_entity.id
_entity.type
_entity.pdbx_description
1 polymer ?
#
loop_
_entity_poly.entity_id
_entity_poly.type
_entity_poly.pdbx_seq_one_letter_code
_entity_poly.pdbx_strand_id
1 'polypeptide(L)'
;MMLVSSRFLCFAAPVLGAICASAQNIVLTNDDGWATAMIRAQFSALEDAGYEVVLSAPAEDQSGTGSQSATPQPLGDDETCEFDSCPVGSPAEGSDPSDPRINYVNSFPVDAVRFGIQTLAPQLGGRPDLVVSGPNIGNNLAVLGGSGTIGAASEGTLEGIPSVAFSASSDSLDSVSFTTLTSDPDSTSSIAAGIYASLTTKFVDTLFASTARPILPAQISINVNYPSIDGCSSPDDFKFILTRVFPNLGQTDVETCGTDRLPWEVTTILRSGCFATVSVFNVGTKLDANAAAQGVVLEGLGASIWAWIYELLVVNYGKVSALDHTFLVSAATEYFSWIVIYSASCFYVTRIWILSRKQWWMAFIPAISSTVVFILAIYLVATIQKSGHFSTLYVDYYNLPFILYGLAVFTELSITLELTYFLRRYRSGVRSTNMTVNKILIELLNRGVLSLLTSTITIVLYVLKPRKLTFEIVYLPGIQLQVVACLSILLSRANKRQAGSNTIHTFSDVMSYCSGDSGHKSRNESVSSSTRNYGRIYHPDIGIHAVRSVTRLVKKFGPKADLDSERGHGHSVSIERAPVPSIPLPARGPFTRGTSPIPPGLILDPTRTTDVSHHYDPSGYRRSGEYSHGTCEEYYYAI
;
A
#
# COMPACT_ATOMS: atom_id res chain seq x y z
N MET A 1 33.93 26.44 21.78
CA MET A 1 33.20 26.33 20.49
C MET A 1 32.25 25.12 20.47
N MET A 2 31.50 24.84 21.55
CA MET A 2 30.69 23.59 21.68
C MET A 2 29.29 23.76 22.32
N LEU A 3 28.97 24.90 22.92
CA LEU A 3 27.76 25.09 23.74
C LEU A 3 26.53 25.69 23.01
N VAL A 4 26.64 26.04 21.73
CA VAL A 4 25.53 26.58 20.92
C VAL A 4 25.01 25.55 19.91
N SER A 5 25.84 24.58 19.53
CA SER A 5 25.48 23.50 18.60
C SER A 5 24.51 22.47 19.17
N SER A 6 24.42 22.32 20.49
CA SER A 6 23.53 21.36 21.15
C SER A 6 22.05 21.74 21.01
N ARG A 7 21.69 23.02 21.21
CA ARG A 7 20.28 23.46 21.25
C ARG A 7 19.55 23.40 19.90
N PHE A 8 20.25 23.46 18.77
CA PHE A 8 19.64 23.26 17.45
C PHE A 8 19.55 21.78 17.06
N LEU A 9 20.42 20.91 17.58
CA LEU A 9 20.33 19.46 17.31
C LEU A 9 19.10 18.83 17.96
N CYS A 10 18.63 19.35 19.11
CA CYS A 10 17.42 18.86 19.77
C CYS A 10 16.12 19.01 18.95
N PHE A 11 16.08 19.91 17.95
CA PHE A 11 14.92 20.06 17.06
C PHE A 11 14.98 19.21 15.77
N ALA A 12 16.17 18.70 15.42
CA ALA A 12 16.34 17.79 14.28
C ALA A 12 16.31 16.31 14.68
N ALA A 13 16.52 16.00 15.96
CA ALA A 13 16.53 14.64 16.49
C ALA A 13 15.19 13.86 16.34
N PRO A 14 13.98 14.46 16.42
CA PRO A 14 12.73 13.70 16.28
C PRO A 14 12.52 13.12 14.88
N VAL A 15 12.96 13.84 13.83
CA VAL A 15 12.56 13.61 12.43
C VAL A 15 13.28 12.40 11.80
N LEU A 16 14.31 11.86 12.45
CA LEU A 16 15.01 10.63 12.03
C LEU A 16 14.92 9.50 13.09
N GLY A 17 14.03 9.65 14.08
CA GLY A 17 13.79 8.66 15.13
C GLY A 17 12.38 8.09 15.15
N ALA A 18 11.55 8.40 14.15
CA ALA A 18 10.11 8.12 14.12
C ALA A 18 9.66 7.33 12.88
N ILE A 19 10.50 6.39 12.41
CA ILE A 19 10.07 5.26 11.58
C ILE A 19 10.66 3.96 12.18
N CYS A 20 10.40 3.74 13.47
CA CYS A 20 9.80 2.46 13.79
C CYS A 20 8.36 2.58 13.33
N ALA A 21 7.97 1.85 12.27
CA ALA A 21 6.59 1.43 12.22
C ALA A 21 6.40 0.51 13.44
N SER A 22 5.49 0.84 14.34
CA SER A 22 4.82 -0.23 15.07
C SER A 22 4.07 -1.04 14.03
N ALA A 23 3.97 -2.36 14.21
CA ALA A 23 2.95 -3.12 13.54
C ALA A 23 1.56 -2.53 13.89
N GLN A 24 0.60 -2.69 13.00
CA GLN A 24 -0.78 -2.25 13.26
C GLN A 24 -1.47 -3.37 14.07
N ASN A 25 -2.20 -2.98 15.11
CA ASN A 25 -2.87 -3.93 15.99
C ASN A 25 -4.24 -4.28 15.40
N ILE A 26 -4.47 -5.57 15.11
CA ILE A 26 -5.73 -6.06 14.51
C ILE A 26 -6.48 -6.95 15.50
N VAL A 27 -7.79 -6.71 15.65
CA VAL A 27 -8.72 -7.70 16.21
C VAL A 27 -9.37 -8.47 15.06
N LEU A 28 -9.16 -9.78 15.03
CA LEU A 28 -9.78 -10.72 14.10
C LEU A 28 -10.95 -11.44 14.79
N THR A 29 -12.07 -11.60 14.10
CA THR A 29 -13.29 -12.23 14.63
C THR A 29 -14.12 -12.83 13.48
N ASN A 30 -15.17 -13.59 13.77
CA ASN A 30 -16.17 -14.08 12.80
C ASN A 30 -17.47 -14.46 13.51
N ASP A 31 -18.43 -15.03 12.78
CA ASP A 31 -19.57 -15.76 13.35
C ASP A 31 -19.55 -17.28 13.12
N ASP A 32 -18.72 -17.82 12.22
CA ASP A 32 -18.64 -19.28 11.99
C ASP A 32 -18.02 -20.06 13.18
N GLY A 33 -17.22 -19.39 14.03
CA GLY A 33 -16.53 -20.01 15.17
C GLY A 33 -15.00 -19.97 15.08
N TRP A 34 -14.35 -19.98 16.26
CA TRP A 34 -12.90 -19.82 16.43
C TRP A 34 -12.04 -20.99 15.93
N ALA A 35 -12.65 -22.15 15.66
CA ALA A 35 -11.98 -23.40 15.30
C ALA A 35 -12.12 -23.75 13.82
N THR A 36 -12.81 -22.94 13.02
CA THR A 36 -12.85 -23.09 11.56
C THR A 36 -11.47 -22.88 10.92
N ALA A 37 -11.21 -23.60 9.83
CA ALA A 37 -10.02 -23.40 8.99
C ALA A 37 -9.94 -21.99 8.38
N MET A 38 -11.09 -21.36 8.09
CA MET A 38 -11.14 -20.04 7.46
C MET A 38 -10.51 -18.96 8.35
N ILE A 39 -10.95 -18.83 9.61
CA ILE A 39 -10.42 -17.79 10.51
C ILE A 39 -8.97 -18.08 10.95
N ARG A 40 -8.56 -19.35 11.07
CA ARG A 40 -7.17 -19.70 11.41
C ARG A 40 -6.20 -19.48 10.24
N ALA A 41 -6.63 -19.69 9.00
CA ALA A 41 -5.90 -19.25 7.81
C ALA A 41 -5.79 -17.71 7.77
N GLN A 42 -6.87 -17.00 8.10
CA GLN A 42 -6.88 -15.53 8.13
C GLN A 42 -5.91 -14.95 9.18
N PHE A 43 -5.87 -15.54 10.39
CA PHE A 43 -4.92 -15.17 11.43
C PHE A 43 -3.48 -15.29 10.94
N SER A 44 -3.15 -16.46 10.38
CA SER A 44 -1.82 -16.76 9.84
C SER A 44 -1.42 -15.78 8.72
N ALA A 45 -2.34 -15.47 7.81
CA ALA A 45 -2.08 -14.57 6.68
C ALA A 45 -1.95 -13.08 7.05
N LEU A 46 -2.40 -12.67 8.23
CA LEU A 46 -2.19 -11.31 8.76
C LEU A 46 -0.90 -11.22 9.58
N GLU A 47 -0.58 -12.27 10.36
CA GLU A 47 0.70 -12.41 11.06
C GLU A 47 1.88 -12.48 10.09
N ASP A 48 1.79 -13.27 9.02
CA ASP A 48 2.83 -13.39 7.98
C ASP A 48 3.04 -12.06 7.19
N ALA A 49 2.05 -11.18 7.17
CA ALA A 49 2.16 -9.82 6.61
C ALA A 49 2.84 -8.82 7.58
N GLY A 50 3.01 -9.19 8.85
CA GLY A 50 3.66 -8.37 9.87
C GLY A 50 2.70 -7.51 10.71
N TYR A 51 1.43 -7.88 10.79
CA TYR A 51 0.47 -7.30 11.74
C TYR A 51 0.56 -7.97 13.11
N GLU A 52 0.19 -7.26 14.18
CA GLU A 52 0.07 -7.82 15.53
C GLU A 52 -1.40 -8.20 15.75
N VAL A 53 -1.72 -9.49 15.72
CA VAL A 53 -3.11 -9.96 15.66
C VAL A 53 -3.54 -10.62 16.97
N VAL A 54 -4.77 -10.31 17.41
CA VAL A 54 -5.55 -11.16 18.34
C VAL A 54 -6.80 -11.65 17.65
N LEU A 55 -7.01 -12.96 17.65
CA LEU A 55 -8.27 -13.58 17.22
C LEU A 55 -9.16 -13.70 18.47
N SER A 56 -10.40 -13.23 18.36
CA SER A 56 -11.43 -13.30 19.40
C SER A 56 -12.77 -13.61 18.75
N ALA A 57 -13.16 -14.87 18.77
CA ALA A 57 -14.30 -15.41 18.02
C ALA A 57 -15.24 -16.27 18.91
N PRO A 58 -16.47 -16.57 18.46
CA PRO A 58 -17.37 -17.48 19.15
C PRO A 58 -16.76 -18.89 19.40
N ALA A 59 -17.18 -19.52 20.50
CA ALA A 59 -16.82 -20.92 20.82
C ALA A 59 -17.46 -21.96 19.87
N GLU A 60 -18.61 -21.62 19.30
CA GLU A 60 -19.43 -22.41 18.37
C GLU A 60 -19.92 -21.53 17.21
N ASP A 61 -20.46 -22.13 16.15
CA ASP A 61 -21.14 -21.39 15.06
C ASP A 61 -22.31 -20.52 15.59
N GLN A 62 -22.29 -19.24 15.24
CA GLN A 62 -23.28 -18.22 15.58
C GLN A 62 -23.86 -17.56 14.30
N SER A 63 -23.81 -18.25 13.16
CA SER A 63 -24.43 -17.84 11.91
C SER A 63 -25.88 -17.40 12.08
N GLY A 64 -26.24 -16.27 11.46
CA GLY A 64 -27.62 -15.75 11.47
C GLY A 64 -28.04 -15.03 12.76
N THR A 65 -27.13 -14.84 13.72
CA THR A 65 -27.44 -14.17 15.00
C THR A 65 -27.47 -12.64 14.93
N GLY A 66 -26.93 -12.03 13.87
CA GLY A 66 -26.99 -10.59 13.63
C GLY A 66 -26.19 -9.77 14.65
N SER A 67 -26.86 -8.87 15.37
CA SER A 67 -26.27 -8.12 16.49
C SER A 67 -26.92 -8.50 17.84
N GLN A 68 -27.23 -9.79 18.03
CA GLN A 68 -27.56 -10.33 19.36
C GLN A 68 -26.34 -10.30 20.28
N SER A 69 -26.59 -10.16 21.59
CA SER A 69 -25.55 -10.04 22.63
C SER A 69 -26.03 -10.71 23.92
N ALA A 70 -25.12 -11.37 24.62
CA ALA A 70 -25.32 -12.04 25.90
C ALA A 70 -24.08 -11.90 26.79
N THR A 71 -24.22 -12.19 28.08
CA THR A 71 -23.07 -12.29 28.99
C THR A 71 -22.41 -13.66 28.79
N PRO A 72 -21.13 -13.76 28.40
CA PRO A 72 -20.45 -15.05 28.23
C PRO A 72 -20.56 -15.93 29.48
N GLN A 73 -20.86 -17.22 29.27
CA GLN A 73 -20.95 -18.23 30.34
C GLN A 73 -19.96 -19.37 30.07
N PRO A 74 -19.47 -20.09 31.09
CA PRO A 74 -18.77 -21.37 30.86
C PRO A 74 -19.62 -22.31 30.00
N LEU A 75 -18.98 -23.18 29.22
CA LEU A 75 -19.70 -24.20 28.45
C LEU A 75 -20.48 -25.15 29.39
N GLY A 76 -21.57 -25.70 28.88
CA GLY A 76 -22.41 -26.65 29.60
C GLY A 76 -21.69 -27.94 30.04
N ASP A 77 -22.37 -28.72 30.87
CA ASP A 77 -21.91 -30.05 31.30
C ASP A 77 -21.89 -31.08 30.14
N ASP A 78 -22.58 -30.77 29.03
CA ASP A 78 -22.72 -31.58 27.81
C ASP A 78 -22.38 -30.85 26.49
N GLU A 79 -21.82 -29.64 26.55
CA GLU A 79 -21.45 -28.81 25.38
C GLU A 79 -19.92 -28.61 25.27
N THR A 80 -19.38 -28.70 24.05
CA THR A 80 -17.95 -28.50 23.71
C THR A 80 -17.80 -27.35 22.72
N CYS A 81 -16.63 -26.70 22.65
CA CYS A 81 -16.37 -25.80 21.51
C CYS A 81 -16.46 -26.57 20.17
N GLU A 82 -16.70 -25.84 19.09
CA GLU A 82 -16.73 -26.32 17.70
C GLU A 82 -15.59 -27.32 17.40
N PHE A 83 -15.89 -28.43 16.72
CA PHE A 83 -14.94 -29.50 16.40
C PHE A 83 -14.18 -30.12 17.60
N ASP A 84 -14.84 -30.24 18.76
CA ASP A 84 -14.24 -30.70 20.03
C ASP A 84 -13.02 -29.84 20.49
N SER A 85 -12.90 -28.60 19.98
CA SER A 85 -11.68 -27.79 20.14
C SER A 85 -11.41 -27.30 21.57
N CYS A 86 -12.42 -27.36 22.45
CA CYS A 86 -12.28 -27.21 23.89
C CYS A 86 -13.30 -28.13 24.62
N PRO A 87 -12.94 -28.70 25.79
CA PRO A 87 -13.78 -29.68 26.49
C PRO A 87 -14.99 -29.06 27.20
N VAL A 88 -15.94 -29.91 27.59
CA VAL A 88 -17.08 -29.57 28.47
C VAL A 88 -16.64 -28.84 29.75
N GLY A 89 -17.43 -27.88 30.21
CA GLY A 89 -17.11 -27.07 31.39
C GLY A 89 -15.91 -26.11 31.23
N SER A 90 -15.44 -25.86 30.01
CA SER A 90 -14.42 -24.83 29.74
C SER A 90 -14.92 -23.43 30.13
N PRO A 91 -14.02 -22.51 30.55
CA PRO A 91 -14.41 -21.17 30.98
C PRO A 91 -15.07 -20.37 29.85
N ALA A 92 -15.81 -19.32 30.21
CA ALA A 92 -16.57 -18.48 29.28
C ALA A 92 -15.71 -17.79 28.20
N GLU A 93 -14.45 -17.56 28.52
CA GLU A 93 -13.42 -16.95 27.69
C GLU A 93 -12.17 -17.81 27.86
N GLY A 94 -11.45 -18.10 26.77
CA GLY A 94 -10.25 -18.92 26.80
C GLY A 94 -9.42 -18.83 25.53
N SER A 95 -8.29 -19.53 25.49
CA SER A 95 -7.31 -19.40 24.40
C SER A 95 -6.68 -20.73 23.98
N ASP A 96 -6.13 -20.72 22.76
CA ASP A 96 -5.43 -21.86 22.19
C ASP A 96 -4.16 -22.19 23.00
N PRO A 97 -3.96 -23.45 23.44
CA PRO A 97 -2.77 -23.85 24.17
C PRO A 97 -1.44 -23.64 23.42
N SER A 98 -1.48 -23.43 22.10
CA SER A 98 -0.30 -23.18 21.26
C SER A 98 0.00 -21.69 21.00
N ASP A 99 -1.02 -20.82 20.99
CA ASP A 99 -0.85 -19.36 20.88
C ASP A 99 -1.93 -18.61 21.68
N PRO A 100 -1.57 -17.92 22.79
CA PRO A 100 -2.55 -17.21 23.63
C PRO A 100 -3.20 -16.00 22.95
N ARG A 101 -2.77 -15.61 21.74
CA ARG A 101 -3.41 -14.56 20.94
C ARG A 101 -4.65 -15.07 20.20
N ILE A 102 -4.83 -16.39 20.13
CA ILE A 102 -6.01 -17.01 19.53
C ILE A 102 -6.99 -17.38 20.63
N ASN A 103 -8.14 -16.70 20.68
CA ASN A 103 -9.10 -16.77 21.79
C ASN A 103 -10.51 -17.11 21.31
N TYR A 104 -11.24 -17.82 22.16
CA TYR A 104 -12.68 -18.05 22.03
C TYR A 104 -13.45 -17.30 23.12
N VAL A 105 -14.71 -16.96 22.82
CA VAL A 105 -15.70 -16.46 23.77
C VAL A 105 -16.99 -17.24 23.58
N ASN A 106 -17.52 -17.83 24.65
CA ASN A 106 -18.79 -18.55 24.61
C ASN A 106 -19.98 -17.57 24.70
N SER A 107 -20.16 -16.80 23.62
CA SER A 107 -21.28 -15.87 23.39
C SER A 107 -21.32 -15.47 21.90
N PHE A 108 -22.17 -14.50 21.56
CA PHE A 108 -22.36 -13.99 20.20
C PHE A 108 -21.13 -13.24 19.65
N PRO A 109 -21.04 -13.08 18.31
CA PRO A 109 -19.92 -12.40 17.62
C PRO A 109 -19.65 -10.98 18.11
N VAL A 110 -20.70 -10.23 18.47
CA VAL A 110 -20.55 -8.86 19.00
C VAL A 110 -19.90 -8.84 20.39
N ASP A 111 -20.06 -9.90 21.19
CA ASP A 111 -19.43 -10.00 22.50
C ASP A 111 -17.98 -10.52 22.35
N ALA A 112 -17.76 -11.45 21.42
CA ALA A 112 -16.43 -11.92 21.05
C ALA A 112 -15.52 -10.79 20.53
N VAL A 113 -16.00 -9.94 19.63
CA VAL A 113 -15.23 -8.77 19.15
C VAL A 113 -15.05 -7.71 20.24
N ARG A 114 -16.06 -7.48 21.10
CA ARG A 114 -15.96 -6.53 22.22
C ARG A 114 -14.90 -6.98 23.22
N PHE A 115 -14.83 -8.27 23.55
CA PHE A 115 -13.75 -8.85 24.35
C PHE A 115 -12.37 -8.69 23.67
N GLY A 116 -12.32 -8.89 22.34
CA GLY A 116 -11.12 -8.63 21.53
C GLY A 116 -10.61 -7.19 21.66
N ILE A 117 -11.51 -6.20 21.55
CA ILE A 117 -11.17 -4.77 21.61
C ILE A 117 -10.87 -4.30 23.03
N GLN A 118 -11.66 -4.71 24.02
CA GLN A 118 -11.62 -4.18 25.39
C GLN A 118 -10.66 -4.94 26.33
N THR A 119 -10.45 -6.24 26.10
CA THR A 119 -9.67 -7.11 27.00
C THR A 119 -8.36 -7.60 26.35
N LEU A 120 -8.39 -8.04 25.09
CA LEU A 120 -7.24 -8.70 24.45
C LEU A 120 -6.26 -7.71 23.80
N ALA A 121 -6.73 -6.85 22.88
CA ALA A 121 -5.87 -5.91 22.16
C ALA A 121 -5.03 -4.99 23.07
N PRO A 122 -5.51 -4.49 24.24
CA PRO A 122 -4.67 -3.73 25.18
C PRO A 122 -3.43 -4.47 25.68
N GLN A 123 -3.44 -5.81 25.64
CA GLN A 123 -2.29 -6.66 26.00
C GLN A 123 -1.23 -6.69 24.89
N LEU A 124 -1.63 -6.49 23.62
CA LEU A 124 -0.74 -6.19 22.49
C LEU A 124 -0.26 -4.71 22.47
N GLY A 125 -0.38 -4.00 23.59
CA GLY A 125 0.20 -2.66 23.78
C GLY A 125 -0.68 -1.48 23.36
N GLY A 126 -1.94 -1.69 22.95
CA GLY A 126 -2.81 -0.57 22.58
C GLY A 126 -4.26 -0.91 22.24
N ARG A 127 -5.03 0.14 21.94
CA ARG A 127 -6.34 0.02 21.26
C ARG A 127 -6.07 -0.41 19.81
N PRO A 128 -6.88 -1.32 19.22
CA PRO A 128 -6.62 -1.79 17.86
C PRO A 128 -6.83 -0.68 16.82
N ASP A 129 -6.10 -0.79 15.71
CA ASP A 129 -6.18 0.10 14.55
C ASP A 129 -7.30 -0.29 13.57
N LEU A 130 -7.63 -1.59 13.53
CA LEU A 130 -8.64 -2.18 12.64
C LEU A 130 -9.30 -3.42 13.28
N VAL A 131 -10.58 -3.64 12.98
CA VAL A 131 -11.28 -4.93 13.16
C VAL A 131 -11.46 -5.60 11.80
N VAL A 132 -11.07 -6.87 11.73
CA VAL A 132 -11.34 -7.77 10.60
C VAL A 132 -12.38 -8.79 11.07
N SER A 133 -13.54 -8.82 10.42
CA SER A 133 -14.63 -9.76 10.72
C SER A 133 -14.81 -10.73 9.56
N GLY A 134 -14.80 -12.03 9.82
CA GLY A 134 -14.71 -13.08 8.81
C GLY A 134 -13.27 -13.35 8.35
N PRO A 135 -13.07 -13.92 7.13
CA PRO A 135 -14.10 -14.20 6.13
C PRO A 135 -15.13 -15.25 6.56
N ASN A 136 -16.41 -14.91 6.42
CA ASN A 136 -17.56 -15.79 6.65
C ASN A 136 -17.64 -16.92 5.61
N ILE A 137 -18.06 -18.10 6.03
CA ILE A 137 -18.36 -19.27 5.18
C ILE A 137 -19.76 -19.11 4.56
N GLY A 138 -19.84 -18.33 3.49
CA GLY A 138 -21.07 -17.91 2.83
C GLY A 138 -21.09 -16.40 2.58
N ASN A 139 -21.68 -15.97 1.47
CA ASN A 139 -21.71 -14.55 1.08
C ASN A 139 -22.89 -13.80 1.74
N ASN A 140 -22.57 -12.75 2.49
CA ASN A 140 -23.49 -11.85 3.17
C ASN A 140 -24.00 -10.76 2.21
N LEU A 141 -25.03 -11.11 1.43
CA LEU A 141 -25.59 -10.27 0.38
C LEU A 141 -27.01 -9.77 0.73
N ALA A 142 -27.30 -8.52 0.37
CA ALA A 142 -28.54 -7.78 0.56
C ALA A 142 -29.00 -7.64 2.03
N VAL A 143 -29.49 -8.70 2.68
CA VAL A 143 -30.16 -8.60 3.99
C VAL A 143 -29.14 -8.73 5.13
N LEU A 144 -28.25 -7.74 5.24
CA LEU A 144 -27.12 -7.73 6.17
C LEU A 144 -27.50 -7.77 7.66
N GLY A 145 -28.75 -7.47 8.02
CA GLY A 145 -29.21 -7.36 9.42
C GLY A 145 -29.16 -8.65 10.23
N GLY A 146 -29.17 -9.82 9.57
CA GLY A 146 -29.06 -11.13 10.23
C GLY A 146 -27.64 -11.69 10.33
N SER A 147 -26.65 -11.08 9.67
CA SER A 147 -25.27 -11.60 9.65
C SER A 147 -24.53 -11.29 10.95
N GLY A 148 -23.94 -12.30 11.59
CA GLY A 148 -23.09 -12.13 12.76
C GLY A 148 -21.74 -11.51 12.41
N THR A 149 -21.16 -11.85 11.25
CA THR A 149 -19.95 -11.20 10.70
C THR A 149 -20.17 -9.69 10.48
N ILE A 150 -21.31 -9.29 9.89
CA ILE A 150 -21.69 -7.87 9.82
C ILE A 150 -21.99 -7.31 11.22
N GLY A 151 -22.55 -8.13 12.11
CA GLY A 151 -22.77 -7.82 13.52
C GLY A 151 -21.49 -7.36 14.21
N ALA A 152 -20.44 -8.17 14.19
CA ALA A 152 -19.18 -7.91 14.84
C ALA A 152 -18.43 -6.70 14.22
N ALA A 153 -18.42 -6.58 12.88
CA ALA A 153 -17.86 -5.37 12.23
C ALA A 153 -18.64 -4.09 12.57
N SER A 154 -19.95 -4.20 12.78
CA SER A 154 -20.77 -3.08 13.24
C SER A 154 -20.44 -2.71 14.69
N GLU A 155 -20.29 -3.69 15.58
CA GLU A 155 -19.95 -3.46 16.99
C GLU A 155 -18.55 -2.84 17.12
N GLY A 156 -17.55 -3.34 16.39
CA GLY A 156 -16.22 -2.72 16.35
C GLY A 156 -16.24 -1.25 15.93
N THR A 157 -17.13 -0.90 15.00
CA THR A 157 -17.36 0.49 14.56
C THR A 157 -18.06 1.34 15.64
N LEU A 158 -18.92 0.73 16.47
CA LEU A 158 -19.59 1.39 17.60
C LEU A 158 -18.65 1.59 18.81
N GLU A 159 -17.76 0.62 19.07
CA GLU A 159 -16.57 0.75 19.92
C GLU A 159 -15.55 1.77 19.37
N GLY A 160 -15.78 2.29 18.16
CA GLY A 160 -15.04 3.38 17.54
C GLY A 160 -13.71 2.95 16.90
N ILE A 161 -13.62 1.70 16.45
CA ILE A 161 -12.51 1.14 15.66
C ILE A 161 -12.96 1.03 14.19
N PRO A 162 -12.15 1.44 13.20
CA PRO A 162 -12.42 1.10 11.80
C PRO A 162 -12.62 -0.41 11.67
N SER A 163 -13.67 -0.85 10.97
CA SER A 163 -14.04 -2.27 10.91
C SER A 163 -14.48 -2.66 9.50
N VAL A 164 -14.16 -3.88 9.09
CA VAL A 164 -14.56 -4.46 7.80
C VAL A 164 -15.08 -5.88 8.01
N ALA A 165 -16.18 -6.20 7.34
CA ALA A 165 -16.71 -7.54 7.21
C ALA A 165 -16.27 -8.15 5.88
N PHE A 166 -15.81 -9.40 5.92
CA PHE A 166 -15.40 -10.20 4.77
C PHE A 166 -16.24 -11.48 4.71
N SER A 167 -16.50 -11.99 3.51
CA SER A 167 -17.38 -13.14 3.28
C SER A 167 -16.99 -13.84 1.98
N ALA A 168 -17.14 -15.15 1.91
CA ALA A 168 -16.68 -15.98 0.79
C ALA A 168 -17.77 -16.93 0.29
N SER A 169 -17.70 -17.39 -0.97
CA SER A 169 -18.70 -18.34 -1.47
C SER A 169 -18.51 -19.73 -0.87
N SER A 170 -19.58 -20.29 -0.32
CA SER A 170 -19.63 -21.67 0.18
C SER A 170 -19.57 -22.72 -0.93
N ASP A 171 -19.70 -22.34 -2.21
CA ASP A 171 -19.48 -23.23 -3.36
C ASP A 171 -18.06 -23.87 -3.36
N SER A 172 -17.09 -23.22 -2.70
CA SER A 172 -15.70 -23.70 -2.59
C SER A 172 -15.25 -24.01 -1.16
N LEU A 173 -16.13 -23.86 -0.16
CA LEU A 173 -15.72 -23.72 1.23
C LEU A 173 -16.75 -24.39 2.16
N ASP A 174 -16.46 -25.62 2.57
CA ASP A 174 -17.15 -26.30 3.67
C ASP A 174 -16.63 -25.79 5.03
N SER A 175 -17.48 -25.74 6.06
CA SER A 175 -16.99 -25.54 7.44
C SER A 175 -16.26 -26.80 7.92
N VAL A 176 -14.97 -26.63 8.18
CA VAL A 176 -14.05 -27.70 8.58
C VAL A 176 -13.08 -27.20 9.66
N SER A 177 -12.69 -28.09 10.56
CA SER A 177 -11.71 -27.82 11.63
C SER A 177 -10.41 -27.26 11.08
N PHE A 178 -9.80 -26.32 11.80
CA PHE A 178 -8.49 -25.76 11.51
C PHE A 178 -7.37 -26.81 11.34
N THR A 179 -7.53 -27.98 11.95
CA THR A 179 -6.62 -29.11 11.78
C THR A 179 -6.50 -29.55 10.32
N THR A 180 -7.56 -29.37 9.52
CA THR A 180 -7.62 -29.66 8.07
C THR A 180 -6.52 -28.98 7.28
N LEU A 181 -6.17 -27.73 7.64
CA LEU A 181 -5.07 -26.96 7.03
C LEU A 181 -3.70 -27.69 7.09
N THR A 182 -3.56 -28.65 8.01
CA THR A 182 -2.33 -29.43 8.22
C THR A 182 -2.48 -30.91 7.86
N SER A 183 -3.68 -31.47 7.96
CA SER A 183 -3.94 -32.89 7.67
C SER A 183 -4.37 -33.17 6.23
N ASP A 184 -4.98 -32.19 5.55
CA ASP A 184 -5.33 -32.24 4.13
C ASP A 184 -5.18 -30.86 3.47
N PRO A 185 -3.94 -30.34 3.32
CA PRO A 185 -3.68 -29.00 2.80
C PRO A 185 -4.06 -28.84 1.31
N ASP A 186 -4.18 -29.94 0.56
CA ASP A 186 -4.58 -29.97 -0.85
C ASP A 186 -6.11 -30.04 -1.03
N SER A 187 -6.89 -30.07 0.06
CA SER A 187 -8.36 -30.01 0.05
C SER A 187 -8.90 -28.67 -0.46
N THR A 188 -10.06 -28.69 -1.12
CA THR A 188 -10.73 -27.49 -1.65
C THR A 188 -10.88 -26.40 -0.59
N SER A 189 -11.35 -26.74 0.61
CA SER A 189 -11.53 -25.77 1.70
C SER A 189 -10.21 -25.18 2.20
N SER A 190 -9.10 -25.94 2.21
CA SER A 190 -7.79 -25.42 2.63
C SER A 190 -7.18 -24.49 1.57
N ILE A 191 -7.33 -24.83 0.28
CA ILE A 191 -6.91 -23.98 -0.84
C ILE A 191 -7.75 -22.69 -0.87
N ALA A 192 -9.08 -22.81 -0.74
CA ALA A 192 -10.00 -21.68 -0.70
C ALA A 192 -9.71 -20.76 0.51
N ALA A 193 -9.51 -21.32 1.70
CA ALA A 193 -9.13 -20.55 2.88
C ALA A 193 -7.82 -19.77 2.68
N GLY A 194 -6.80 -20.38 2.06
CA GLY A 194 -5.56 -19.68 1.70
C GLY A 194 -5.75 -18.54 0.70
N ILE A 195 -6.59 -18.72 -0.32
CA ILE A 195 -6.89 -17.68 -1.33
C ILE A 195 -7.69 -16.54 -0.71
N TYR A 196 -8.79 -16.81 -0.01
CA TYR A 196 -9.63 -15.78 0.62
C TYR A 196 -8.90 -15.05 1.76
N ALA A 197 -8.03 -15.74 2.51
CA ALA A 197 -7.17 -15.09 3.51
C ALA A 197 -6.18 -14.11 2.87
N SER A 198 -5.56 -14.52 1.76
CA SER A 198 -4.64 -13.66 0.98
C SER A 198 -5.35 -12.44 0.38
N LEU A 199 -6.59 -12.60 -0.11
CA LEU A 199 -7.42 -11.51 -0.63
C LEU A 199 -7.83 -10.52 0.45
N THR A 200 -8.10 -11.00 1.66
CA THR A 200 -8.45 -10.17 2.81
C THR A 200 -7.23 -9.38 3.29
N THR A 201 -6.05 -10.03 3.39
CA THR A 201 -4.79 -9.32 3.70
C THR A 201 -4.49 -8.25 2.64
N LYS A 202 -4.62 -8.55 1.34
CA LYS A 202 -4.47 -7.58 0.24
C LYS A 202 -5.42 -6.36 0.35
N PHE A 203 -6.62 -6.57 0.90
CA PHE A 203 -7.57 -5.47 1.20
C PHE A 203 -7.14 -4.64 2.42
N VAL A 204 -6.70 -5.31 3.49
CA VAL A 204 -6.19 -4.70 4.73
C VAL A 204 -4.92 -3.88 4.47
N ASP A 205 -3.97 -4.42 3.71
CA ASP A 205 -2.76 -3.74 3.23
C ASP A 205 -3.11 -2.41 2.55
N THR A 206 -4.12 -2.42 1.68
CA THR A 206 -4.56 -1.25 0.92
C THR A 206 -5.20 -0.19 1.81
N LEU A 207 -6.04 -0.60 2.77
CA LEU A 207 -6.60 0.31 3.78
C LEU A 207 -5.53 0.98 4.65
N PHE A 208 -4.50 0.25 5.08
CA PHE A 208 -3.43 0.81 5.90
C PHE A 208 -2.44 1.66 5.09
N ALA A 209 -2.13 1.27 3.85
CA ALA A 209 -1.31 2.02 2.92
C ALA A 209 -1.96 3.34 2.47
N SER A 210 -3.29 3.43 2.54
CA SER A 210 -4.03 4.68 2.31
C SER A 210 -3.53 5.81 3.20
N THR A 211 -3.40 7.01 2.62
CA THR A 211 -3.15 8.25 3.38
C THR A 211 -4.43 8.91 3.93
N ALA A 212 -5.62 8.41 3.60
CA ALA A 212 -6.89 8.96 4.09
C ALA A 212 -7.05 8.70 5.60
N ARG A 213 -7.40 9.72 6.39
CA ARG A 213 -7.62 9.59 7.84
C ARG A 213 -8.87 10.39 8.27
N PRO A 214 -9.80 9.83 9.06
CA PRO A 214 -9.84 8.43 9.54
C PRO A 214 -9.94 7.41 8.40
N ILE A 215 -9.54 6.17 8.64
CA ILE A 215 -9.49 5.09 7.61
C ILE A 215 -10.90 4.86 7.04
N LEU A 216 -11.92 4.88 7.90
CA LEU A 216 -13.34 4.88 7.55
C LEU A 216 -14.05 6.06 8.22
N PRO A 217 -15.12 6.62 7.63
CA PRO A 217 -15.96 7.61 8.31
C PRO A 217 -16.64 7.03 9.57
N ALA A 218 -16.96 7.89 10.55
CA ALA A 218 -17.66 7.46 11.75
C ALA A 218 -19.03 6.84 11.42
N GLN A 219 -19.36 5.72 12.08
CA GLN A 219 -20.57 4.90 11.84
C GLN A 219 -20.65 4.25 10.44
N ILE A 220 -19.55 4.19 9.69
CA ILE A 220 -19.48 3.54 8.37
C ILE A 220 -18.54 2.34 8.44
N SER A 221 -18.97 1.23 7.85
CA SER A 221 -18.22 -0.02 7.71
C SER A 221 -18.32 -0.53 6.26
N ILE A 222 -17.49 -1.49 5.91
CA ILE A 222 -17.45 -2.12 4.57
C ILE A 222 -17.86 -3.59 4.67
N ASN A 223 -18.66 -4.05 3.69
CA ASN A 223 -19.01 -5.44 3.44
C ASN A 223 -18.28 -5.91 2.17
N VAL A 224 -17.37 -6.88 2.29
CA VAL A 224 -16.60 -7.46 1.17
C VAL A 224 -17.05 -8.91 0.96
N ASN A 225 -17.46 -9.26 -0.26
CA ASN A 225 -17.88 -10.62 -0.60
C ASN A 225 -17.04 -11.17 -1.76
N TYR A 226 -16.59 -12.42 -1.65
CA TYR A 226 -15.76 -13.11 -2.64
C TYR A 226 -16.55 -14.18 -3.40
N PRO A 227 -16.48 -14.23 -4.74
CA PRO A 227 -17.09 -15.31 -5.52
C PRO A 227 -16.33 -16.64 -5.32
N SER A 228 -16.88 -17.74 -5.84
CA SER A 228 -16.19 -19.04 -5.89
C SER A 228 -14.77 -18.93 -6.46
N ILE A 229 -13.84 -19.78 -5.99
CA ILE A 229 -12.51 -19.92 -6.61
C ILE A 229 -12.55 -20.72 -7.94
N ASP A 230 -13.72 -21.16 -8.41
CA ASP A 230 -13.90 -21.89 -9.67
C ASP A 230 -13.45 -21.05 -10.89
N GLY A 231 -12.21 -21.27 -11.33
CA GLY A 231 -11.57 -20.49 -12.40
C GLY A 231 -10.85 -19.22 -11.91
N CYS A 232 -10.77 -19.02 -10.59
CA CYS A 232 -10.12 -17.90 -9.91
C CYS A 232 -9.05 -18.46 -8.95
N SER A 233 -7.97 -18.95 -9.54
CA SER A 233 -6.92 -19.76 -8.89
C SER A 233 -5.87 -18.97 -8.10
N SER A 234 -5.82 -17.65 -8.28
CA SER A 234 -4.83 -16.75 -7.67
C SER A 234 -5.52 -15.52 -7.07
N PRO A 235 -5.05 -14.98 -5.92
CA PRO A 235 -5.49 -13.68 -5.41
C PRO A 235 -5.31 -12.47 -6.35
N ASP A 236 -4.56 -12.64 -7.45
CA ASP A 236 -4.41 -11.65 -8.52
C ASP A 236 -5.38 -11.84 -9.70
N ASP A 237 -6.15 -12.94 -9.74
CA ASP A 237 -7.26 -13.10 -10.69
C ASP A 237 -8.45 -12.21 -10.29
N PHE A 238 -8.58 -11.91 -8.99
CA PHE A 238 -9.71 -11.18 -8.40
C PHE A 238 -9.63 -9.66 -8.56
N LYS A 239 -10.80 -9.04 -8.69
CA LYS A 239 -11.00 -7.60 -8.89
C LYS A 239 -12.08 -7.08 -7.95
N PHE A 240 -11.79 -6.03 -7.20
CA PHE A 240 -12.71 -5.50 -6.18
C PHE A 240 -13.59 -4.41 -6.76
N ILE A 241 -14.87 -4.68 -7.00
CA ILE A 241 -15.84 -3.72 -7.54
C ILE A 241 -16.56 -3.00 -6.39
N LEU A 242 -16.54 -1.66 -6.38
CA LEU A 242 -17.38 -0.88 -5.47
C LEU A 242 -18.86 -1.08 -5.83
N THR A 243 -19.65 -1.58 -4.88
CA THR A 243 -21.04 -2.00 -5.05
C THR A 243 -21.98 -1.37 -4.03
N ARG A 244 -23.26 -1.65 -4.20
CA ARG A 244 -24.33 -1.32 -3.26
C ARG A 244 -25.12 -2.56 -2.86
N VAL A 245 -25.58 -2.58 -1.62
CA VAL A 245 -26.28 -3.67 -0.93
C VAL A 245 -27.69 -3.86 -1.50
N PHE A 246 -28.42 -2.75 -1.71
CA PHE A 246 -29.78 -2.78 -2.23
C PHE A 246 -29.89 -1.98 -3.54
N PRO A 247 -30.68 -2.43 -4.53
CA PRO A 247 -30.91 -1.72 -5.79
C PRO A 247 -31.91 -0.56 -5.61
N ASN A 248 -31.54 0.47 -4.84
CA ASN A 248 -32.38 1.64 -4.58
C ASN A 248 -32.28 2.70 -5.68
N LEU A 249 -33.17 2.62 -6.67
CA LEU A 249 -33.29 3.58 -7.77
C LEU A 249 -33.53 5.03 -7.30
N GLY A 250 -33.92 5.27 -6.05
CA GLY A 250 -34.12 6.60 -5.48
C GLY A 250 -32.87 7.32 -4.97
N GLN A 251 -31.71 6.64 -4.86
CA GLN A 251 -30.50 7.23 -4.26
C GLN A 251 -29.32 7.33 -5.23
N THR A 252 -28.78 8.54 -5.31
CA THR A 252 -27.48 8.90 -5.89
C THR A 252 -26.35 8.35 -5.02
N ASP A 253 -25.44 7.62 -5.66
CA ASP A 253 -24.20 7.09 -5.10
C ASP A 253 -23.01 8.03 -5.42
N VAL A 254 -21.79 7.64 -5.03
CA VAL A 254 -20.55 8.29 -5.48
C VAL A 254 -20.42 8.20 -7.00
N GLU A 255 -20.00 9.28 -7.64
CA GLU A 255 -19.75 9.29 -9.08
C GLU A 255 -18.57 8.37 -9.42
N THR A 256 -18.85 7.31 -10.17
CA THR A 256 -17.87 6.35 -10.69
C THR A 256 -18.17 6.13 -12.16
N CYS A 257 -17.14 5.98 -13.00
CA CYS A 257 -17.32 5.72 -14.45
C CYS A 257 -18.16 6.77 -15.22
N GLY A 258 -18.41 7.97 -14.66
CA GLY A 258 -19.36 8.95 -15.21
C GLY A 258 -20.84 8.64 -14.95
N THR A 259 -21.16 7.82 -13.94
CA THR A 259 -22.51 7.58 -13.45
C THR A 259 -22.59 7.78 -11.93
N ASP A 260 -23.73 8.28 -11.45
CA ASP A 260 -24.03 8.45 -10.03
C ASP A 260 -24.60 7.17 -9.38
N ARG A 261 -24.31 5.99 -9.94
CA ARG A 261 -24.93 4.71 -9.57
C ARG A 261 -23.92 3.57 -9.54
N LEU A 262 -23.85 2.91 -8.39
CA LEU A 262 -23.05 1.69 -8.21
C LEU A 262 -23.84 0.45 -8.66
N PRO A 263 -23.17 -0.61 -9.13
CA PRO A 263 -23.80 -1.88 -9.43
C PRO A 263 -24.26 -2.60 -8.15
N TRP A 264 -25.37 -3.34 -8.25
CA TRP A 264 -25.89 -4.14 -7.13
C TRP A 264 -25.02 -5.39 -6.92
N GLU A 265 -24.62 -5.64 -5.67
CA GLU A 265 -23.65 -6.69 -5.30
C GLU A 265 -24.06 -8.09 -5.79
N VAL A 266 -25.32 -8.50 -5.62
CA VAL A 266 -25.81 -9.82 -6.05
C VAL A 266 -25.63 -10.04 -7.55
N THR A 267 -25.94 -9.05 -8.38
CA THR A 267 -25.73 -9.12 -9.85
C THR A 267 -24.26 -9.00 -10.26
N THR A 268 -23.39 -8.58 -9.34
CA THR A 268 -21.95 -8.40 -9.61
C THR A 268 -21.17 -9.67 -9.26
N ILE A 269 -21.43 -10.26 -8.09
CA ILE A 269 -20.75 -11.48 -7.62
C ILE A 269 -21.21 -12.74 -8.37
N LEU A 270 -22.46 -12.78 -8.84
CA LEU A 270 -22.98 -13.86 -9.70
C LEU A 270 -22.58 -13.70 -11.18
N ARG A 271 -21.73 -12.72 -11.52
CA ARG A 271 -21.28 -12.46 -12.88
C ARG A 271 -20.07 -13.33 -13.22
N SER A 272 -19.96 -13.78 -14.46
CA SER A 272 -18.82 -14.58 -14.93
C SER A 272 -17.50 -13.81 -14.84
N GLY A 273 -16.71 -14.10 -13.80
CA GLY A 273 -15.40 -13.51 -13.52
C GLY A 273 -15.14 -13.39 -12.02
N CYS A 274 -13.89 -13.15 -11.64
CA CYS A 274 -13.45 -13.11 -10.24
C CYS A 274 -13.77 -11.77 -9.54
N PHE A 275 -15.04 -11.36 -9.58
CA PHE A 275 -15.48 -10.05 -9.09
C PHE A 275 -15.86 -10.11 -7.61
N ALA A 276 -14.95 -9.65 -6.75
CA ALA A 276 -15.25 -9.38 -5.35
C ALA A 276 -16.07 -8.09 -5.24
N THR A 277 -17.08 -8.05 -4.36
CA THR A 277 -17.98 -6.90 -4.23
C THR A 277 -17.76 -6.16 -2.92
N VAL A 278 -17.59 -4.84 -2.99
CA VAL A 278 -17.23 -3.96 -1.87
C VAL A 278 -18.38 -2.98 -1.63
N SER A 279 -19.26 -3.26 -0.69
CA SER A 279 -20.42 -2.42 -0.38
C SER A 279 -20.22 -1.64 0.92
N VAL A 280 -20.45 -0.32 0.87
CA VAL A 280 -20.24 0.59 2.02
C VAL A 280 -21.58 0.81 2.73
N PHE A 281 -21.64 0.52 4.04
CA PHE A 281 -22.90 0.54 4.80
C PHE A 281 -22.80 1.36 6.10
N ASN A 282 -23.95 1.86 6.58
CA ASN A 282 -24.04 2.50 7.90
C ASN A 282 -24.35 1.45 8.98
N VAL A 283 -23.55 1.42 10.04
CA VAL A 283 -23.61 0.35 11.07
C VAL A 283 -24.85 0.42 11.96
N GLY A 284 -25.52 1.58 12.04
CA GLY A 284 -26.76 1.76 12.80
C GLY A 284 -28.02 1.31 12.04
N THR A 285 -28.00 1.29 10.71
CA THR A 285 -29.13 0.85 9.87
C THR A 285 -28.92 -0.49 9.19
N LYS A 286 -27.66 -0.93 9.03
CA LYS A 286 -27.22 -2.04 8.16
C LYS A 286 -27.67 -1.86 6.69
N LEU A 287 -27.83 -0.62 6.23
CA LEU A 287 -28.18 -0.24 4.85
C LEU A 287 -27.04 0.53 4.18
N ASP A 288 -27.11 0.66 2.85
CA ASP A 288 -26.22 1.47 2.02
C ASP A 288 -25.87 2.83 2.64
N ALA A 289 -24.58 3.15 2.67
CA ALA A 289 -24.10 4.49 3.00
C ALA A 289 -24.38 5.49 1.87
N ASN A 290 -24.41 6.78 2.20
CA ASN A 290 -24.62 7.83 1.20
C ASN A 290 -23.35 8.07 0.34
N ALA A 291 -23.54 8.73 -0.82
CA ALA A 291 -22.48 9.09 -1.77
C ALA A 291 -21.23 9.75 -1.15
N ALA A 292 -21.38 10.56 -0.10
CA ALA A 292 -20.24 11.21 0.56
C ALA A 292 -19.41 10.23 1.40
N ALA A 293 -20.07 9.31 2.11
CA ALA A 293 -19.38 8.23 2.82
C ALA A 293 -18.77 7.19 1.87
N GLN A 294 -19.47 6.82 0.81
CA GLN A 294 -18.94 5.97 -0.27
C GLN A 294 -17.69 6.63 -0.92
N GLY A 295 -17.73 7.94 -1.18
CA GLY A 295 -16.62 8.69 -1.77
C GLY A 295 -15.36 8.75 -0.91
N VAL A 296 -15.48 8.89 0.41
CA VAL A 296 -14.32 8.81 1.33
C VAL A 296 -13.70 7.41 1.33
N VAL A 297 -14.50 6.35 1.23
CA VAL A 297 -13.99 4.97 1.11
C VAL A 297 -13.31 4.74 -0.23
N LEU A 298 -13.89 5.24 -1.33
CA LEU A 298 -13.31 5.14 -2.68
C LEU A 298 -11.98 5.90 -2.79
N GLU A 299 -11.90 7.14 -2.30
CA GLU A 299 -10.64 7.88 -2.20
C GLU A 299 -9.64 7.12 -1.30
N GLY A 300 -10.12 6.58 -0.18
CA GLY A 300 -9.33 5.77 0.74
C GLY A 300 -8.63 4.59 0.04
N LEU A 301 -9.39 3.75 -0.66
CA LEU A 301 -8.86 2.55 -1.33
C LEU A 301 -8.01 2.90 -2.57
N GLY A 302 -8.39 3.94 -3.33
CA GLY A 302 -7.66 4.40 -4.52
C GLY A 302 -6.37 5.20 -4.26
N ALA A 303 -6.08 5.65 -3.03
CA ALA A 303 -5.02 6.63 -2.74
C ALA A 303 -3.57 6.10 -2.72
N SER A 304 -3.22 5.05 -3.48
CA SER A 304 -1.83 4.56 -3.57
C SER A 304 -1.01 5.26 -4.67
N ILE A 305 0.32 5.36 -4.50
CA ILE A 305 1.22 5.90 -5.53
C ILE A 305 1.15 5.09 -6.84
N TRP A 306 0.88 3.79 -6.75
CA TRP A 306 0.74 2.91 -7.91
C TRP A 306 -0.61 3.06 -8.59
N ALA A 307 -1.70 3.22 -7.83
CA ALA A 307 -3.00 3.58 -8.36
C ALA A 307 -2.96 4.95 -9.08
N TRP A 308 -2.25 5.94 -8.55
CA TRP A 308 -2.01 7.22 -9.25
C TRP A 308 -1.25 7.06 -10.58
N ILE A 309 -0.18 6.25 -10.60
CA ILE A 309 0.57 5.95 -11.82
C ILE A 309 -0.30 5.17 -12.83
N TYR A 310 -1.12 4.23 -12.35
CA TYR A 310 -2.05 3.44 -13.16
C TYR A 310 -3.18 4.30 -13.74
N GLU A 311 -3.77 5.20 -12.93
CA GLU A 311 -4.76 6.18 -13.36
C GLU A 311 -4.24 7.08 -14.49
N LEU A 312 -3.00 7.57 -14.39
CA LEU A 312 -2.42 8.44 -15.42
C LEU A 312 -1.87 7.68 -16.65
N LEU A 313 -1.24 6.52 -16.47
CA LEU A 313 -0.54 5.80 -17.55
C LEU A 313 -1.35 4.67 -18.19
N VAL A 314 -2.46 4.23 -17.57
CA VAL A 314 -3.32 3.16 -18.08
C VAL A 314 -4.76 3.68 -18.23
N VAL A 315 -5.48 3.94 -17.12
CA VAL A 315 -6.92 4.26 -17.11
C VAL A 315 -7.23 5.52 -17.93
N ASN A 316 -6.37 6.53 -17.84
CA ASN A 316 -6.48 7.79 -18.57
C ASN A 316 -5.35 8.00 -19.58
N TYR A 317 -4.74 6.92 -20.07
CA TYR A 317 -3.70 7.01 -21.10
C TYR A 317 -4.17 7.84 -22.30
N GLY A 318 -3.44 8.92 -22.61
CA GLY A 318 -3.77 9.87 -23.67
C GLY A 318 -4.87 10.90 -23.35
N LYS A 319 -5.63 10.75 -22.26
CA LYS A 319 -6.64 11.74 -21.82
C LYS A 319 -5.96 12.91 -21.10
N VAL A 320 -5.61 13.96 -21.85
CA VAL A 320 -4.87 15.14 -21.34
C VAL A 320 -5.56 15.84 -20.15
N SER A 321 -6.87 15.66 -19.97
CA SER A 321 -7.63 16.18 -18.82
C SER A 321 -7.29 15.51 -17.49
N ALA A 322 -6.89 14.24 -17.46
CA ALA A 322 -6.57 13.55 -16.21
C ALA A 322 -5.27 14.06 -15.57
N LEU A 323 -4.34 14.58 -16.40
CA LEU A 323 -3.15 15.29 -15.95
C LEU A 323 -3.45 16.62 -15.26
N ASP A 324 -4.69 17.11 -15.30
CA ASP A 324 -5.08 18.33 -14.61
C ASP A 324 -5.49 18.10 -13.15
N HIS A 325 -5.87 16.88 -12.75
CA HIS A 325 -6.31 16.62 -11.37
C HIS A 325 -5.14 16.58 -10.38
N THR A 326 -5.36 17.13 -9.17
CA THR A 326 -4.35 17.23 -8.12
C THR A 326 -4.56 16.15 -7.07
N PHE A 327 -3.51 15.37 -6.76
CA PHE A 327 -3.62 14.17 -5.92
C PHE A 327 -2.85 14.35 -4.60
N LEU A 328 -3.41 13.87 -3.49
CA LEU A 328 -2.86 14.09 -2.13
C LEU A 328 -1.40 13.61 -1.99
N VAL A 329 -1.03 12.50 -2.62
CA VAL A 329 0.35 11.97 -2.65
C VAL A 329 1.32 12.92 -3.37
N SER A 330 0.88 13.60 -4.42
CA SER A 330 1.69 14.60 -5.14
C SER A 330 1.96 15.83 -4.28
N ALA A 331 0.93 16.36 -3.60
CA ALA A 331 1.07 17.49 -2.69
C ALA A 331 1.90 17.13 -1.44
N ALA A 332 1.77 15.93 -0.90
CA ALA A 332 2.63 15.43 0.19
C ALA A 332 4.11 15.42 -0.23
N THR A 333 4.39 14.91 -1.43
CA THR A 333 5.75 14.88 -2.02
C THR A 333 6.33 16.30 -2.17
N GLU A 334 5.52 17.25 -2.64
CA GLU A 334 5.89 18.67 -2.70
C GLU A 334 6.17 19.25 -1.30
N TYR A 335 5.24 19.11 -0.34
CA TYR A 335 5.39 19.63 1.01
C TYR A 335 6.69 19.15 1.68
N PHE A 336 6.98 17.85 1.65
CA PHE A 336 8.22 17.30 2.19
C PHE A 336 9.46 17.87 1.49
N SER A 337 9.41 18.02 0.17
CA SER A 337 10.52 18.56 -0.61
C SER A 337 10.83 20.02 -0.25
N TRP A 338 9.81 20.87 -0.14
CA TRP A 338 9.98 22.27 0.28
C TRP A 338 10.47 22.39 1.74
N ILE A 339 10.05 21.51 2.64
CA ILE A 339 10.58 21.42 4.01
C ILE A 339 12.08 21.07 4.01
N VAL A 340 12.52 20.11 3.18
CA VAL A 340 13.95 19.74 3.05
C VAL A 340 14.77 20.88 2.45
N ILE A 341 14.26 21.52 1.39
CA ILE A 341 14.92 22.67 0.73
C ILE A 341 15.08 23.83 1.72
N TYR A 342 14.02 24.21 2.44
CA TYR A 342 14.07 25.27 3.44
C TYR A 342 15.04 24.95 4.59
N SER A 343 15.00 23.71 5.11
CA SER A 343 15.93 23.24 6.15
C SER A 343 17.40 23.33 5.72
N ALA A 344 17.70 23.00 4.46
CA ALA A 344 19.03 23.17 3.88
C ALA A 344 19.43 24.66 3.77
N SER A 345 18.53 25.53 3.33
CA SER A 345 18.75 26.98 3.28
C SER A 345 19.03 27.57 4.66
N CYS A 346 18.25 27.22 5.68
CA CYS A 346 18.50 27.64 7.07
C CYS A 346 19.89 27.19 7.57
N PHE A 347 20.36 26.00 7.19
CA PHE A 347 21.72 25.56 7.50
C PHE A 347 22.79 26.45 6.83
N TYR A 348 22.62 26.81 5.56
CA TYR A 348 23.59 27.67 4.87
C TYR A 348 23.58 29.12 5.37
N VAL A 349 22.40 29.69 5.64
CA VAL A 349 22.22 30.99 6.32
C VAL A 349 22.95 31.00 7.68
N THR A 350 22.82 29.93 8.46
CA THR A 350 23.54 29.76 9.74
C THR A 350 25.06 29.72 9.54
N ARG A 351 25.56 29.13 8.45
CA ARG A 351 26.99 29.13 8.10
C ARG A 351 27.50 30.52 7.71
N ILE A 352 26.72 31.27 6.94
CA ILE A 352 27.02 32.67 6.59
C ILE A 352 27.15 33.51 7.87
N TRP A 353 26.16 33.44 8.78
CA TRP A 353 26.20 34.16 10.06
C TRP A 353 27.41 33.82 10.95
N ILE A 354 27.82 32.54 10.99
CA ILE A 354 29.01 32.12 11.73
C ILE A 354 30.28 32.68 11.10
N LEU A 355 30.43 32.59 9.77
CA LEU A 355 31.63 33.04 9.05
C LEU A 355 31.74 34.57 9.00
N SER A 356 30.62 35.30 8.93
CA SER A 356 30.53 36.76 9.02
C SER A 356 30.87 37.31 10.42
N ARG A 357 31.34 36.45 11.35
CA ARG A 357 31.62 36.78 12.76
C ARG A 357 30.38 37.31 13.49
N LYS A 358 29.22 36.71 13.23
CA LYS A 358 27.89 37.10 13.73
C LYS A 358 27.37 38.46 13.23
N GLN A 359 27.91 39.01 12.14
CA GLN A 359 27.29 40.15 11.46
C GLN A 359 25.95 39.71 10.87
N TRP A 360 24.86 40.06 11.57
CA TRP A 360 23.50 39.61 11.27
C TRP A 360 23.01 40.09 9.91
N TRP A 361 23.36 41.32 9.52
CA TRP A 361 22.90 41.97 8.29
C TRP A 361 23.33 41.25 7.01
N MET A 362 24.45 40.51 7.03
CA MET A 362 24.85 39.64 5.91
C MET A 362 23.83 38.50 5.76
N ALA A 363 23.61 37.72 6.82
CA ALA A 363 22.71 36.57 6.79
C ALA A 363 21.21 36.94 6.69
N PHE A 364 20.85 38.21 6.90
CA PHE A 364 19.47 38.71 6.92
C PHE A 364 18.76 38.58 5.56
N ILE A 365 19.46 38.91 4.46
CA ILE A 365 18.91 38.84 3.10
C ILE A 365 18.61 37.38 2.68
N PRO A 366 19.56 36.43 2.75
CA PRO A 366 19.28 35.04 2.42
C PRO A 366 18.34 34.36 3.43
N ALA A 367 18.30 34.80 4.70
CA ALA A 367 17.29 34.33 5.66
C ALA A 367 15.87 34.67 5.19
N ILE A 368 15.56 35.97 5.06
CA ILE A 368 14.20 36.43 4.72
C ILE A 368 13.75 35.90 3.37
N SER A 369 14.61 35.95 2.35
CA SER A 369 14.26 35.43 1.02
C SER A 369 13.94 33.93 1.07
N SER A 370 14.73 33.12 1.78
CA SER A 370 14.44 31.68 1.95
C SER A 370 13.12 31.41 2.70
N THR A 371 12.80 32.19 3.74
CA THR A 371 11.54 32.03 4.49
C THR A 371 10.33 32.47 3.67
N VAL A 372 10.44 33.54 2.87
CA VAL A 372 9.36 33.98 1.98
C VAL A 372 9.14 32.99 0.84
N VAL A 373 10.22 32.41 0.25
CA VAL A 373 10.10 31.30 -0.72
C VAL A 373 9.35 30.12 -0.10
N PHE A 374 9.72 29.70 1.11
CA PHE A 374 9.05 28.59 1.80
C PHE A 374 7.55 28.88 2.03
N ILE A 375 7.20 30.06 2.56
CA ILE A 375 5.80 30.44 2.80
C ILE A 375 5.00 30.48 1.49
N LEU A 376 5.56 31.04 0.41
CA LEU A 376 4.90 31.10 -0.89
C LEU A 376 4.74 29.71 -1.53
N ALA A 377 5.70 28.79 -1.34
CA ALA A 377 5.60 27.41 -1.80
C ALA A 377 4.51 26.62 -1.05
N ILE A 378 4.52 26.66 0.29
CA ILE A 378 3.48 26.00 1.10
C ILE A 378 2.09 26.56 0.77
N TYR A 379 1.97 27.87 0.57
CA TYR A 379 0.72 28.51 0.13
C TYR A 379 0.30 28.04 -1.27
N LEU A 380 1.22 27.99 -2.24
CA LEU A 380 0.96 27.50 -3.60
C LEU A 380 0.45 26.06 -3.59
N VAL A 381 1.13 25.14 -2.91
CA VAL A 381 0.72 23.72 -2.81
C VAL A 381 -0.64 23.60 -2.12
N ALA A 382 -0.90 24.35 -1.05
CA ALA A 382 -2.20 24.35 -0.37
C ALA A 382 -3.34 24.89 -1.26
N THR A 383 -3.06 25.86 -2.11
CA THR A 383 -4.02 26.40 -3.09
C THR A 383 -4.33 25.38 -4.18
N ILE A 384 -3.32 24.70 -4.74
CA ILE A 384 -3.44 23.63 -5.74
C ILE A 384 -4.20 22.42 -5.18
N GLN A 385 -3.93 22.04 -3.92
CA GLN A 385 -4.65 20.98 -3.22
C GLN A 385 -6.13 21.34 -3.03
N LYS A 386 -6.43 22.59 -2.64
CA LYS A 386 -7.80 23.05 -2.39
C LYS A 386 -8.63 23.18 -3.67
N SER A 387 -8.01 23.43 -4.82
CA SER A 387 -8.72 23.58 -6.10
C SER A 387 -8.96 22.28 -6.85
N GLY A 388 -8.32 21.17 -6.47
CA GLY A 388 -8.43 19.86 -7.15
C GLY A 388 -7.83 19.82 -8.56
N HIS A 389 -7.32 20.95 -9.07
CA HIS A 389 -6.97 21.17 -10.48
C HIS A 389 -5.72 22.03 -10.65
N PHE A 390 -4.76 21.57 -11.46
CA PHE A 390 -3.55 22.31 -11.86
C PHE A 390 -3.86 23.48 -12.81
N SER A 391 -4.99 23.48 -13.52
CA SER A 391 -5.39 24.56 -14.42
C SER A 391 -5.76 25.86 -13.70
N THR A 392 -6.35 25.80 -12.49
CA THR A 392 -6.73 26.99 -11.69
C THR A 392 -5.51 27.81 -11.26
N LEU A 393 -4.37 27.13 -11.09
CA LEU A 393 -3.04 27.70 -10.87
C LEU A 393 -2.69 28.77 -11.93
N TYR A 394 -3.12 28.54 -13.19
CA TYR A 394 -2.97 29.52 -14.28
C TYR A 394 -4.11 30.57 -14.32
N VAL A 395 -5.34 30.21 -13.97
CA VAL A 395 -6.49 31.15 -14.08
C VAL A 395 -6.43 32.20 -12.96
N ASP A 396 -6.33 31.76 -11.72
CA ASP A 396 -6.50 32.62 -10.54
C ASP A 396 -5.15 33.07 -9.95
N TYR A 397 -4.09 32.29 -10.15
CA TYR A 397 -2.81 32.44 -9.43
C TYR A 397 -1.58 32.64 -10.32
N TYR A 398 -1.73 33.03 -11.59
CA TYR A 398 -0.65 33.04 -12.60
C TYR A 398 0.65 33.76 -12.21
N ASN A 399 0.60 34.76 -11.33
CA ASN A 399 1.78 35.49 -10.84
C ASN A 399 2.57 34.70 -9.78
N LEU A 400 1.92 33.82 -9.02
CA LEU A 400 2.48 33.19 -7.81
C LEU A 400 3.69 32.29 -8.11
N PRO A 401 3.69 31.39 -9.12
CA PRO A 401 4.87 30.60 -9.47
C PRO A 401 6.03 31.44 -9.99
N PHE A 402 5.73 32.48 -10.78
CA PHE A 402 6.74 33.39 -11.32
C PHE A 402 7.47 34.15 -10.20
N ILE A 403 6.73 34.66 -9.22
CA ILE A 403 7.28 35.30 -8.02
C ILE A 403 8.07 34.29 -7.18
N LEU A 404 7.51 33.10 -6.93
CA LEU A 404 8.13 32.03 -6.14
C LEU A 404 9.50 31.62 -6.71
N TYR A 405 9.55 31.22 -7.99
CA TYR A 405 10.79 30.74 -8.60
C TYR A 405 11.79 31.87 -8.86
N GLY A 406 11.33 33.09 -9.17
CA GLY A 406 12.20 34.26 -9.25
C GLY A 406 12.89 34.56 -7.92
N LEU A 407 12.16 34.46 -6.80
CA LEU A 407 12.74 34.64 -5.46
C LEU A 407 13.60 33.45 -5.03
N ALA A 408 13.30 32.22 -5.46
CA ALA A 408 14.14 31.05 -5.23
C ALA A 408 15.51 31.20 -5.92
N VAL A 409 15.54 31.63 -7.19
CA VAL A 409 16.77 31.95 -7.93
C VAL A 409 17.58 33.05 -7.21
N PHE A 410 16.92 34.11 -6.74
CA PHE A 410 17.58 35.18 -5.96
C PHE A 410 18.17 34.66 -4.63
N THR A 411 17.44 33.78 -3.93
CA THR A 411 17.86 33.18 -2.65
C THR A 411 19.13 32.34 -2.84
N GLU A 412 19.14 31.46 -3.84
CA GLU A 412 20.28 30.59 -4.14
C GLU A 412 21.50 31.34 -4.67
N LEU A 413 21.31 32.41 -5.46
CA LEU A 413 22.40 33.33 -5.82
C LEU A 413 23.01 33.99 -4.58
N SER A 414 22.18 34.52 -3.67
CA SER A 414 22.63 35.19 -2.45
C SER A 414 23.44 34.24 -1.56
N ILE A 415 22.87 33.06 -1.24
CA ILE A 415 23.53 32.03 -0.43
C ILE A 415 24.85 31.58 -1.09
N THR A 416 24.84 31.29 -2.39
CA THR A 416 26.01 30.77 -3.11
C THR A 416 27.14 31.81 -3.18
N LEU A 417 26.82 33.07 -3.48
CA LEU A 417 27.80 34.15 -3.60
C LEU A 417 28.41 34.52 -2.24
N GLU A 418 27.58 34.73 -1.20
CA GLU A 418 28.05 35.08 0.14
C GLU A 418 28.91 33.98 0.76
N LEU A 419 28.44 32.73 0.71
CA LEU A 419 29.17 31.61 1.30
C LEU A 419 30.45 31.32 0.51
N THR A 420 30.46 31.48 -0.82
CA THR A 420 31.69 31.43 -1.64
C THR A 420 32.68 32.54 -1.25
N TYR A 421 32.21 33.78 -1.06
CA TYR A 421 33.03 34.91 -0.64
C TYR A 421 33.68 34.65 0.73
N PHE A 422 32.90 34.26 1.73
CA PHE A 422 33.42 33.98 3.06
C PHE A 422 34.35 32.76 3.07
N LEU A 423 34.00 31.64 2.42
CA LEU A 423 34.87 30.45 2.36
C LEU A 423 36.21 30.75 1.69
N ARG A 424 36.24 31.55 0.61
CA ARG A 424 37.50 32.02 0.00
C ARG A 424 38.33 32.85 0.98
N ARG A 425 37.70 33.73 1.77
CA ARG A 425 38.37 34.61 2.75
C ARG A 425 38.89 33.87 4.00
N TYR A 426 38.39 32.67 4.31
CA TYR A 426 38.88 31.81 5.39
C TYR A 426 39.94 30.77 4.94
N ARG A 427 40.47 30.84 3.72
CA ARG A 427 41.63 30.05 3.29
C ARG A 427 42.89 30.43 4.08
N SER A 428 43.21 29.67 5.11
CA SER A 428 44.52 29.73 5.79
C SER A 428 45.65 29.25 4.87
N GLY A 429 46.91 29.58 5.15
CA GLY A 429 48.06 28.98 4.43
C GLY A 429 48.19 27.45 4.57
N VAL A 430 47.46 26.82 5.49
CA VAL A 430 47.55 25.38 5.78
C VAL A 430 46.85 24.54 4.70
N ARG A 431 47.60 23.58 4.13
CA ARG A 431 47.15 22.73 3.00
C ARG A 431 45.90 21.91 3.32
N SER A 432 45.77 21.36 4.52
CA SER A 432 44.59 20.59 4.96
C SER A 432 43.31 21.42 4.99
N THR A 433 43.36 22.61 5.60
CA THR A 433 42.23 23.57 5.60
C THR A 433 41.78 23.90 4.18
N ASN A 434 42.73 24.18 3.28
CA ASN A 434 42.40 24.54 1.90
C ASN A 434 41.80 23.38 1.10
N MET A 435 42.22 22.13 1.35
CA MET A 435 41.55 20.95 0.76
C MET A 435 40.10 20.81 1.26
N THR A 436 39.85 21.00 2.55
CA THR A 436 38.49 20.96 3.12
C THR A 436 37.61 22.11 2.60
N VAL A 437 38.14 23.34 2.55
CA VAL A 437 37.43 24.50 1.98
C VAL A 437 37.11 24.27 0.51
N ASN A 438 38.05 23.75 -0.29
CA ASN A 438 37.80 23.46 -1.71
C ASN A 438 36.73 22.37 -1.89
N LYS A 439 36.77 21.29 -1.10
CA LYS A 439 35.76 20.23 -1.12
C LYS A 439 34.35 20.78 -0.81
N ILE A 440 34.19 21.60 0.24
CA ILE A 440 32.92 22.25 0.59
C ILE A 440 32.47 23.25 -0.48
N LEU A 441 33.40 23.98 -1.11
CA LEU A 441 33.09 25.01 -2.10
C LEU A 441 32.65 24.40 -3.45
N ILE A 442 33.19 23.24 -3.84
CA ILE A 442 32.70 22.45 -4.98
C ILE A 442 31.33 21.84 -4.67
N GLU A 443 31.18 21.23 -3.48
CA GLU A 443 29.93 20.66 -2.96
C GLU A 443 28.79 21.70 -2.96
N LEU A 444 29.08 22.95 -2.56
CA LEU A 444 28.16 24.09 -2.63
C LEU A 444 27.85 24.52 -4.08
N LEU A 445 28.86 24.75 -4.91
CA LEU A 445 28.67 25.25 -6.27
C LEU A 445 27.85 24.28 -7.14
N ASN A 446 28.08 22.97 -6.99
CA ASN A 446 27.30 21.97 -7.73
C ASN A 446 25.81 22.00 -7.36
N ARG A 447 25.48 22.14 -6.06
CA ARG A 447 24.08 22.33 -5.60
C ARG A 447 23.48 23.63 -6.16
N GLY A 448 24.20 24.75 -6.03
CA GLY A 448 23.73 26.06 -6.47
C GLY A 448 23.47 26.10 -7.97
N VAL A 449 24.42 25.63 -8.79
CA VAL A 449 24.27 25.56 -10.25
C VAL A 449 23.08 24.69 -10.65
N LEU A 450 22.90 23.53 -10.03
CA LEU A 450 21.77 22.64 -10.30
C LEU A 450 20.42 23.32 -10.02
N SER A 451 20.24 23.92 -8.84
CA SER A 451 19.00 24.61 -8.46
C SER A 451 18.72 25.84 -9.33
N LEU A 452 19.75 26.61 -9.68
CA LEU A 452 19.65 27.77 -10.57
C LEU A 452 19.27 27.37 -11.99
N LEU A 453 19.85 26.29 -12.53
CA LEU A 453 19.48 25.77 -13.85
C LEU A 453 18.02 25.30 -13.87
N THR A 454 17.60 24.46 -12.91
CA THR A 454 16.23 23.94 -12.87
C THR A 454 15.22 25.08 -12.75
N SER A 455 15.39 25.97 -11.78
CA SER A 455 14.43 27.06 -11.54
C SER A 455 14.39 28.06 -12.69
N THR A 456 15.54 28.37 -13.33
CA THR A 456 15.59 29.25 -14.50
C THR A 456 14.86 28.63 -15.70
N ILE A 457 15.07 27.35 -15.98
CA ILE A 457 14.40 26.66 -17.10
C ILE A 457 12.89 26.55 -16.81
N THR A 458 12.47 26.27 -15.58
CA THR A 458 11.05 26.30 -15.16
C THR A 458 10.41 27.66 -15.44
N ILE A 459 11.04 28.78 -15.03
CA ILE A 459 10.54 30.14 -15.33
C ILE A 459 10.46 30.38 -16.84
N VAL A 460 11.49 30.00 -17.61
CA VAL A 460 11.51 30.19 -19.07
C VAL A 460 10.40 29.39 -19.75
N LEU A 461 10.16 28.14 -19.36
CA LEU A 461 9.07 27.32 -19.91
C LEU A 461 7.69 27.88 -19.53
N TYR A 462 7.52 28.33 -18.28
CA TYR A 462 6.30 28.96 -17.77
C TYR A 462 5.93 30.23 -18.57
N VAL A 463 6.92 31.07 -18.87
CA VAL A 463 6.74 32.32 -19.64
C VAL A 463 6.61 32.08 -21.15
N LEU A 464 7.26 31.05 -21.73
CA LEU A 464 7.19 30.75 -23.17
C LEU A 464 5.94 29.95 -23.57
N LYS A 465 5.34 29.20 -22.65
CA LYS A 465 4.11 28.40 -22.87
C LYS A 465 3.06 28.64 -21.77
N PRO A 466 2.61 29.89 -21.54
CA PRO A 466 1.47 30.13 -20.66
C PRO A 466 0.26 29.32 -21.15
N ARG A 467 -0.54 28.80 -20.20
CA ARG A 467 -1.63 27.81 -20.43
C ARG A 467 -1.18 26.38 -20.75
N LYS A 468 0.10 26.02 -20.54
CA LYS A 468 0.53 24.62 -20.58
C LYS A 468 1.42 24.27 -19.39
N LEU A 469 1.18 23.10 -18.80
CA LEU A 469 2.00 22.47 -17.76
C LEU A 469 3.38 21.98 -18.27
N THR A 470 3.91 22.57 -19.35
CA THR A 470 5.19 22.18 -19.97
C THR A 470 6.39 22.48 -19.07
N PHE A 471 6.24 23.37 -18.09
CA PHE A 471 7.27 23.65 -17.08
C PHE A 471 7.40 22.52 -16.03
N GLU A 472 6.35 21.73 -15.81
CA GLU A 472 6.34 20.61 -14.84
C GLU A 472 7.39 19.55 -15.19
N ILE A 473 7.63 19.35 -16.49
CA ILE A 473 8.63 18.44 -17.07
C ILE A 473 10.05 18.70 -16.51
N VAL A 474 10.36 19.94 -16.13
CA VAL A 474 11.66 20.31 -15.54
C VAL A 474 11.56 20.59 -14.04
N TYR A 475 10.40 21.06 -13.57
CA TYR A 475 10.14 21.33 -12.16
C TYR A 475 10.17 20.05 -11.30
N LEU A 476 9.33 19.06 -11.60
CA LEU A 476 9.17 17.87 -10.77
C LEU A 476 10.48 17.06 -10.62
N PRO A 477 11.23 16.76 -11.70
CA PRO A 477 12.56 16.14 -11.56
C PRO A 477 13.57 17.08 -10.89
N GLY A 478 13.46 18.39 -11.13
CA GLY A 478 14.34 19.41 -10.57
C GLY A 478 14.28 19.49 -9.04
N ILE A 479 13.08 19.39 -8.46
CA ILE A 479 12.90 19.32 -7.00
C ILE A 479 13.52 18.05 -6.42
N GLN A 480 13.26 16.88 -7.01
CA GLN A 480 13.83 15.61 -6.53
C GLN A 480 15.37 15.63 -6.58
N LEU A 481 15.94 16.18 -7.64
CA LEU A 481 17.39 16.40 -7.77
C LEU A 481 17.94 17.36 -6.70
N GLN A 482 17.20 18.40 -6.30
CA GLN A 482 17.58 19.30 -5.20
C GLN A 482 17.52 18.61 -3.83
N VAL A 483 16.51 17.78 -3.57
CA VAL A 483 16.38 16.98 -2.34
C VAL A 483 17.54 15.97 -2.21
N VAL A 484 17.80 15.19 -3.27
CA VAL A 484 18.92 14.24 -3.34
C VAL A 484 20.26 14.96 -3.16
N ALA A 485 20.46 16.12 -3.82
CA ALA A 485 21.66 16.92 -3.63
C ALA A 485 21.83 17.35 -2.15
N CYS A 486 20.77 17.84 -1.49
CA CYS A 486 20.84 18.24 -0.09
C CYS A 486 21.13 17.06 0.86
N LEU A 487 20.50 15.91 0.65
CA LEU A 487 20.73 14.70 1.44
C LEU A 487 22.17 14.18 1.28
N SER A 488 22.71 14.16 0.06
CA SER A 488 24.09 13.71 -0.21
C SER A 488 25.13 14.51 0.59
N ILE A 489 24.89 15.82 0.78
CA ILE A 489 25.77 16.74 1.51
C ILE A 489 25.72 16.50 3.03
N LEU A 490 24.58 16.03 3.56
CA LEU A 490 24.44 15.66 4.96
C LEU A 490 25.11 14.29 5.23
N LEU A 491 24.85 13.29 4.38
CA LEU A 491 25.44 11.95 4.45
C LEU A 491 26.97 11.98 4.26
N SER A 492 27.46 12.81 3.32
CA SER A 492 28.88 13.17 3.12
C SER A 492 29.59 13.57 4.42
N ARG A 493 28.86 14.11 5.41
CA ARG A 493 29.41 14.60 6.68
C ARG A 493 29.19 13.62 7.85
N ALA A 494 28.20 12.74 7.76
CA ALA A 494 28.01 11.63 8.70
C ALA A 494 29.18 10.62 8.59
N ASN A 495 29.44 10.10 7.38
CA ASN A 495 30.46 9.07 7.17
C ASN A 495 31.89 9.54 7.54
N LYS A 496 32.17 10.86 7.40
CA LYS A 496 33.44 11.48 7.83
C LYS A 496 33.65 11.51 9.36
N ARG A 497 32.66 11.13 10.17
CA ARG A 497 32.83 10.92 11.63
C ARG A 497 33.25 9.49 11.98
N GLN A 498 33.12 8.54 11.06
CA GLN A 498 33.46 7.11 11.28
C GLN A 498 34.65 6.66 10.43
N ALA A 499 34.77 7.12 9.18
CA ALA A 499 35.83 6.71 8.26
C ALA A 499 36.93 7.77 8.12
N GLY A 500 38.15 7.44 8.56
CA GLY A 500 39.37 8.24 8.37
C GLY A 500 39.94 8.21 6.94
N SER A 501 39.10 8.06 5.91
CA SER A 501 39.51 7.97 4.51
C SER A 501 39.08 9.21 3.72
N ASN A 502 39.84 9.56 2.68
CA ASN A 502 39.80 10.90 2.07
C ASN A 502 38.95 11.00 0.79
N THR A 503 38.36 9.90 0.35
CA THR A 503 37.54 9.81 -0.87
C THR A 503 36.20 10.52 -0.68
N ILE A 504 35.76 11.26 -1.71
CA ILE A 504 34.42 11.85 -1.79
C ILE A 504 33.93 11.57 -3.21
N HIS A 505 32.80 10.86 -3.34
CA HIS A 505 32.13 10.69 -4.62
C HIS A 505 31.49 12.01 -5.03
N THR A 506 31.78 12.44 -6.25
CA THR A 506 31.15 13.58 -6.90
C THR A 506 29.91 13.14 -7.67
N PHE A 507 29.08 14.10 -8.11
CA PHE A 507 27.95 13.82 -8.99
C PHE A 507 28.37 13.12 -10.31
N SER A 508 29.59 13.39 -10.78
CA SER A 508 30.18 12.70 -11.94
C SER A 508 30.44 11.21 -11.66
N ASP A 509 30.85 10.85 -10.44
CA ASP A 509 31.12 9.45 -10.08
C ASP A 509 29.82 8.66 -9.94
N VAL A 510 28.75 9.29 -9.45
CA VAL A 510 27.40 8.69 -9.40
C VAL A 510 26.85 8.46 -10.81
N MET A 511 26.91 9.48 -11.69
CA MET A 511 26.50 9.33 -13.09
C MET A 511 27.34 8.28 -13.84
N SER A 512 28.65 8.20 -13.56
CA SER A 512 29.53 7.16 -14.13
C SER A 512 29.11 5.77 -13.68
N TYR A 513 28.76 5.58 -12.40
CA TYR A 513 28.26 4.30 -11.90
C TYR A 513 26.96 3.85 -12.58
N CYS A 514 26.06 4.80 -12.88
CA CYS A 514 24.84 4.54 -13.66
C CYS A 514 25.09 4.35 -15.17
N SER A 515 26.29 4.67 -15.68
CA SER A 515 26.64 4.61 -17.12
C SER A 515 27.43 3.35 -17.51
N GLY A 516 27.81 2.50 -16.56
CA GLY A 516 28.40 1.17 -16.81
C GLY A 516 29.84 1.12 -17.34
N ASP A 517 30.50 2.25 -17.60
CA ASP A 517 31.85 2.29 -18.18
C ASP A 517 32.92 1.85 -17.17
N SER A 518 33.55 0.70 -17.44
CA SER A 518 34.46 -0.01 -16.53
C SER A 518 35.92 0.01 -17.01
N GLY A 519 36.42 1.21 -17.29
CA GLY A 519 37.77 1.45 -17.81
C GLY A 519 38.94 1.09 -16.88
N HIS A 520 39.54 -0.08 -17.08
CA HIS A 520 40.78 -0.54 -16.42
C HIS A 520 41.95 0.46 -16.60
N LYS A 521 42.50 1.02 -15.51
CA LYS A 521 43.85 1.63 -15.49
C LYS A 521 44.64 1.26 -14.24
N SER A 522 45.64 0.41 -14.42
CA SER A 522 46.65 0.09 -13.40
C SER A 522 47.59 1.27 -13.13
N ARG A 523 47.97 1.47 -11.88
CA ARG A 523 49.17 2.26 -11.54
C ARG A 523 49.84 1.69 -10.29
N ASN A 524 51.15 1.49 -10.36
CA ASN A 524 51.92 0.82 -9.30
C ASN A 524 52.08 1.74 -8.08
N GLU A 525 51.86 1.20 -6.88
CA GLU A 525 52.36 1.78 -5.63
C GLU A 525 53.56 0.98 -5.12
N SER A 526 54.65 1.67 -4.82
CA SER A 526 55.83 1.12 -4.14
C SER A 526 55.78 1.50 -2.66
N VAL A 527 55.37 0.55 -1.82
CA VAL A 527 55.27 0.77 -0.37
C VAL A 527 56.64 0.64 0.29
N SER A 528 57.01 1.63 1.11
CA SER A 528 58.09 1.49 2.09
C SER A 528 57.51 1.52 3.51
N SER A 529 57.95 0.57 4.34
CA SER A 529 57.32 0.23 5.63
C SER A 529 57.79 1.09 6.79
N SER A 530 56.90 1.37 7.75
CA SER A 530 57.26 1.53 9.16
C SER A 530 56.10 1.12 10.08
N THR A 531 56.21 -0.05 10.70
CA THR A 531 55.19 -0.64 11.59
C THR A 531 55.22 -0.07 13.02
N ARG A 532 54.06 -0.01 13.68
CA ARG A 532 53.93 -0.38 15.11
C ARG A 532 52.50 -0.79 15.44
N ASN A 533 52.34 -1.89 16.17
CA ASN A 533 51.06 -2.45 16.57
C ASN A 533 50.52 -1.80 17.84
N TYR A 534 49.20 -1.61 17.91
CA TYR A 534 48.35 -2.06 19.03
C TYR A 534 46.97 -2.41 18.45
N GLY A 535 46.30 -3.42 18.99
CA GLY A 535 45.15 -4.08 18.32
C GLY A 535 43.83 -4.03 19.08
N ARG A 536 42.78 -4.48 18.38
CA ARG A 536 41.35 -4.60 18.79
C ARG A 536 40.63 -3.29 19.12
N ILE A 537 39.64 -2.96 18.28
CA ILE A 537 38.24 -2.70 18.66
C ILE A 537 37.34 -2.99 17.45
N TYR A 538 36.09 -3.36 17.73
CA TYR A 538 35.02 -3.91 16.87
C TYR A 538 34.87 -3.41 15.42
N HIS A 539 34.42 -4.32 14.55
CA HIS A 539 33.93 -4.08 13.18
C HIS A 539 32.43 -4.48 13.11
N PRO A 540 31.51 -3.62 12.65
CA PRO A 540 30.10 -3.99 12.45
C PRO A 540 29.80 -4.27 10.96
N ASP A 541 29.69 -5.55 10.60
CA ASP A 541 29.56 -6.01 9.21
C ASP A 541 28.11 -5.98 8.68
N ILE A 542 27.57 -4.78 8.46
CA ILE A 542 26.18 -4.61 7.95
C ILE A 542 26.14 -4.39 6.43
N GLY A 543 27.12 -3.68 5.84
CA GLY A 543 27.06 -3.28 4.42
C GLY A 543 27.34 -4.39 3.39
N ILE A 544 28.02 -5.47 3.76
CA ILE A 544 28.56 -6.46 2.79
C ILE A 544 27.53 -7.55 2.43
N HIS A 545 26.55 -7.82 3.30
CA HIS A 545 25.54 -8.85 3.05
C HIS A 545 24.52 -8.43 1.98
N ALA A 546 23.99 -7.21 2.03
CA ALA A 546 22.98 -6.72 1.08
C ALA A 546 23.44 -6.84 -0.39
N VAL A 547 24.66 -6.36 -0.70
CA VAL A 547 25.23 -6.41 -2.07
C VAL A 547 25.42 -7.86 -2.54
N ARG A 548 25.85 -8.77 -1.65
CA ARG A 548 26.00 -10.20 -1.97
C ARG A 548 24.65 -10.91 -2.18
N SER A 549 23.61 -10.52 -1.45
CA SER A 549 22.25 -11.04 -1.66
C SER A 549 21.67 -10.58 -3.01
N VAL A 550 21.74 -9.28 -3.33
CA VAL A 550 21.28 -8.76 -4.63
C VAL A 550 22.01 -9.42 -5.80
N THR A 551 23.34 -9.57 -5.71
CA THR A 551 24.14 -10.23 -6.75
C THR A 551 23.78 -11.73 -6.92
N ARG A 552 23.24 -12.38 -5.87
CA ARG A 552 22.71 -13.75 -5.95
C ARG A 552 21.30 -13.79 -6.55
N LEU A 553 20.40 -12.86 -6.19
CA LEU A 553 19.05 -12.80 -6.77
C LEU A 553 19.08 -12.51 -8.27
N VAL A 554 19.90 -11.54 -8.72
CA VAL A 554 20.05 -11.24 -10.15
C VAL A 554 20.57 -12.44 -10.95
N LYS A 555 21.43 -13.29 -10.34
CA LYS A 555 21.87 -14.57 -10.94
C LYS A 555 20.87 -15.73 -10.81
N LYS A 556 19.82 -15.61 -9.98
CA LYS A 556 18.78 -16.63 -9.80
C LYS A 556 17.53 -16.36 -10.66
N PHE A 557 17.24 -15.09 -10.96
CA PHE A 557 16.00 -14.66 -11.63
C PHE A 557 16.19 -13.78 -12.88
N GLY A 558 17.43 -13.49 -13.30
CA GLY A 558 17.68 -12.84 -14.59
C GLY A 558 17.31 -13.75 -15.76
N PRO A 559 16.59 -13.26 -16.80
CA PRO A 559 16.24 -14.07 -17.96
C PRO A 559 17.49 -14.50 -18.74
N LYS A 560 17.57 -15.78 -19.08
CA LYS A 560 18.60 -16.29 -20.00
C LYS A 560 18.25 -15.89 -21.43
N ALA A 561 18.97 -14.93 -21.98
CA ALA A 561 19.10 -14.79 -23.42
C ALA A 561 20.16 -15.80 -23.91
N ASP A 562 19.72 -16.90 -24.51
CA ASP A 562 20.63 -17.78 -25.25
C ASP A 562 21.00 -17.13 -26.59
N LEU A 563 22.30 -16.95 -26.82
CA LEU A 563 22.88 -16.61 -28.11
C LEU A 563 24.11 -17.48 -28.37
N ASP A 564 24.25 -17.86 -29.64
CA ASP A 564 25.43 -18.43 -30.30
C ASP A 564 25.98 -19.78 -29.83
N SER A 565 25.39 -20.83 -30.41
CA SER A 565 25.98 -21.58 -31.52
C SER A 565 27.33 -22.31 -31.36
N GLU A 566 27.27 -23.59 -31.76
CA GLU A 566 28.34 -24.44 -32.34
C GLU A 566 29.36 -25.17 -31.44
N ARG A 567 29.68 -26.39 -31.91
CA ARG A 567 30.61 -27.41 -31.38
C ARG A 567 30.15 -28.07 -30.06
N GLY A 568 29.98 -29.39 -29.96
CA GLY A 568 30.13 -30.46 -30.96
C GLY A 568 30.80 -31.69 -30.34
N HIS A 569 30.43 -32.90 -30.80
CA HIS A 569 30.68 -34.20 -30.13
C HIS A 569 29.86 -34.35 -28.83
N GLY A 570 29.17 -35.46 -28.53
CA GLY A 570 28.90 -36.65 -29.35
C GLY A 570 29.29 -37.96 -28.66
N HIS A 571 28.39 -38.54 -27.86
CA HIS A 571 28.40 -39.96 -27.51
C HIS A 571 26.99 -40.44 -27.13
N SER A 572 26.68 -41.68 -27.48
CA SER A 572 25.42 -42.36 -27.18
C SER A 572 25.56 -43.35 -26.02
N VAL A 573 24.58 -43.35 -25.13
CA VAL A 573 24.26 -44.48 -24.23
C VAL A 573 22.73 -44.63 -24.25
N SER A 574 22.21 -45.84 -23.99
CA SER A 574 20.79 -46.20 -24.15
C SER A 574 20.40 -47.21 -23.07
N ILE A 575 19.08 -47.53 -23.00
CA ILE A 575 18.50 -48.58 -22.14
C ILE A 575 18.43 -48.13 -20.65
N GLU A 576 17.41 -48.43 -19.83
CA GLU A 576 16.29 -49.39 -19.90
C GLU A 576 14.91 -48.78 -19.53
N ARG A 577 13.86 -49.60 -19.44
CA ARG A 577 12.48 -49.22 -19.05
C ARG A 577 11.80 -50.35 -18.24
N ALA A 578 10.76 -49.98 -17.48
CA ALA A 578 9.76 -50.87 -16.84
C ALA A 578 10.23 -51.67 -15.59
N PRO A 579 9.31 -52.26 -14.78
CA PRO A 579 7.85 -52.28 -14.91
C PRO A 579 7.06 -51.73 -13.69
N VAL A 580 5.75 -51.57 -13.90
CA VAL A 580 4.73 -51.24 -12.88
C VAL A 580 4.05 -52.53 -12.39
N PRO A 581 3.81 -52.72 -11.08
CA PRO A 581 2.84 -53.67 -10.55
C PRO A 581 1.46 -52.99 -10.33
N SER A 582 0.38 -53.76 -10.46
CA SER A 582 -1.03 -53.31 -10.32
C SER A 582 -1.87 -54.36 -9.56
N ILE A 583 -3.21 -54.17 -9.48
CA ILE A 583 -4.23 -55.09 -8.92
C ILE A 583 -4.38 -55.02 -7.37
N PRO A 584 -5.59 -55.14 -6.74
CA PRO A 584 -6.99 -55.05 -7.22
C PRO A 584 -7.91 -54.04 -6.48
N LEU A 585 -9.13 -53.84 -6.99
CA LEU A 585 -10.31 -53.33 -6.25
C LEU A 585 -11.22 -54.50 -5.78
N PRO A 586 -11.93 -54.39 -4.64
CA PRO A 586 -13.05 -55.27 -4.28
C PRO A 586 -14.45 -54.65 -4.50
N ALA A 587 -15.44 -55.54 -4.68
CA ALA A 587 -16.79 -55.30 -5.20
C ALA A 587 -17.78 -54.46 -4.35
N ARG A 588 -18.89 -54.03 -5.00
CA ARG A 588 -20.10 -53.46 -4.37
C ARG A 588 -20.99 -54.53 -3.70
N GLY A 589 -21.73 -54.13 -2.66
CA GLY A 589 -22.90 -54.83 -2.11
C GLY A 589 -24.01 -53.83 -1.70
N PRO A 590 -25.31 -54.21 -1.66
CA PRO A 590 -26.40 -53.22 -1.71
C PRO A 590 -27.30 -53.16 -0.46
N PHE A 591 -27.90 -51.99 -0.17
CA PHE A 591 -29.11 -51.90 0.66
C PHE A 591 -30.18 -50.91 0.15
N THR A 592 -31.41 -51.40 0.29
CA THR A 592 -32.78 -50.90 0.00
C THR A 592 -33.12 -49.40 0.08
N ARG A 593 -34.06 -48.98 -0.79
CA ARG A 593 -34.92 -47.79 -0.60
C ARG A 593 -36.06 -48.04 0.41
N GLY A 594 -36.54 -46.97 1.05
CA GLY A 594 -37.94 -46.83 1.50
C GLY A 594 -38.66 -45.76 0.66
N THR A 595 -39.98 -45.85 0.48
CA THR A 595 -40.75 -44.97 -0.44
C THR A 595 -42.20 -44.73 0.00
N SER A 596 -42.76 -43.61 -0.49
CA SER A 596 -44.19 -43.32 -0.76
C SER A 596 -44.96 -42.48 0.28
N PRO A 597 -46.02 -41.72 -0.11
CA PRO A 597 -46.69 -41.70 -1.43
C PRO A 597 -46.83 -40.34 -2.15
N ILE A 598 -47.28 -40.42 -3.41
CA ILE A 598 -47.74 -39.38 -4.37
C ILE A 598 -49.20 -39.74 -4.79
N PRO A 599 -50.07 -38.85 -5.35
CA PRO A 599 -49.84 -38.04 -6.58
C PRO A 599 -50.69 -36.71 -6.59
N PRO A 600 -51.24 -36.15 -7.72
CA PRO A 600 -50.88 -36.16 -9.15
C PRO A 600 -50.85 -34.79 -9.87
N GLY A 601 -50.24 -34.76 -11.08
CA GLY A 601 -50.55 -33.80 -12.17
C GLY A 601 -49.36 -32.94 -12.64
N LEU A 602 -49.02 -32.83 -13.94
CA LEU A 602 -49.60 -33.38 -15.17
C LEU A 602 -48.46 -33.59 -16.22
N ILE A 603 -48.59 -34.50 -17.19
CA ILE A 603 -47.53 -34.87 -18.15
C ILE A 603 -48.00 -34.70 -19.61
N LEU A 604 -47.21 -34.00 -20.45
CA LEU A 604 -47.07 -34.14 -21.91
C LEU A 604 -45.64 -33.69 -22.26
N ASP A 605 -44.72 -34.58 -22.66
CA ASP A 605 -44.51 -35.14 -24.02
C ASP A 605 -43.84 -34.14 -25.02
N PRO A 606 -42.53 -34.30 -25.32
CA PRO A 606 -41.78 -33.39 -26.19
C PRO A 606 -41.60 -33.92 -27.63
N THR A 607 -42.46 -33.54 -28.57
CA THR A 607 -42.10 -33.43 -30.01
C THR A 607 -43.15 -32.68 -30.86
N ARG A 608 -42.91 -31.40 -31.18
CA ARG A 608 -43.26 -30.84 -32.51
C ARG A 608 -42.64 -29.47 -32.80
N THR A 609 -42.11 -29.34 -34.00
CA THR A 609 -41.63 -28.09 -34.63
C THR A 609 -42.73 -27.47 -35.48
N THR A 610 -42.91 -26.14 -35.39
CA THR A 610 -43.50 -25.31 -36.45
C THR A 610 -42.95 -23.89 -36.37
N ASP A 611 -42.35 -23.39 -37.45
CA ASP A 611 -41.90 -22.00 -37.58
C ASP A 611 -43.07 -21.00 -37.66
N VAL A 612 -42.87 -19.81 -37.10
CA VAL A 612 -43.43 -18.57 -37.65
C VAL A 612 -42.36 -17.48 -37.56
N SER A 613 -41.70 -17.18 -38.68
CA SER A 613 -40.69 -16.13 -38.79
C SER A 613 -41.29 -14.82 -39.32
N HIS A 614 -41.05 -13.71 -38.65
CA HIS A 614 -41.18 -12.37 -39.25
C HIS A 614 -39.88 -11.57 -39.08
N HIS A 615 -39.23 -11.28 -40.20
CA HIS A 615 -38.12 -10.33 -40.28
C HIS A 615 -38.62 -8.89 -40.36
N TYR A 616 -37.87 -7.94 -39.79
CA TYR A 616 -37.66 -6.66 -40.45
C TYR A 616 -36.22 -6.13 -40.27
N ASP A 617 -35.71 -5.61 -41.38
CA ASP A 617 -34.34 -5.24 -41.76
C ASP A 617 -33.55 -4.34 -40.77
N PRO A 618 -32.29 -4.68 -40.43
CA PRO A 618 -31.34 -3.81 -39.75
C PRO A 618 -30.26 -3.21 -40.68
N SER A 619 -30.62 -2.37 -41.65
CA SER A 619 -29.64 -1.67 -42.51
C SER A 619 -29.96 -0.19 -42.74
N GLY A 620 -29.22 0.73 -42.08
CA GLY A 620 -29.69 2.12 -42.07
C GLY A 620 -28.85 3.27 -41.54
N TYR A 621 -27.53 3.19 -41.31
CA TYR A 621 -26.60 4.33 -41.54
C TYR A 621 -25.12 3.90 -41.44
N ARG A 622 -24.20 4.62 -42.09
CA ARG A 622 -22.74 4.35 -42.09
C ARG A 622 -21.94 5.42 -41.35
N ARG A 623 -21.00 4.94 -40.52
CA ARG A 623 -19.67 5.51 -40.20
C ARG A 623 -19.54 7.03 -39.95
N SER A 624 -19.26 7.37 -38.69
CA SER A 624 -18.17 8.30 -38.34
C SER A 624 -17.59 7.94 -36.97
N GLY A 625 -16.26 7.95 -36.85
CA GLY A 625 -15.54 7.79 -35.57
C GLY A 625 -15.46 6.36 -35.01
N GLU A 626 -14.35 5.65 -35.26
CA GLU A 626 -13.92 4.56 -34.39
C GLU A 626 -13.32 5.18 -33.12
N TYR A 627 -14.10 5.22 -32.04
CA TYR A 627 -13.57 5.39 -30.69
C TYR A 627 -13.59 4.03 -29.99
N SER A 628 -12.42 3.56 -29.56
CA SER A 628 -12.30 2.37 -28.72
C SER A 628 -12.79 2.69 -27.31
N HIS A 629 -14.09 2.51 -27.07
CA HIS A 629 -14.62 2.44 -25.71
C HIS A 629 -14.05 1.20 -25.02
N GLY A 630 -13.10 1.41 -24.10
CA GLY A 630 -12.97 0.49 -22.97
C GLY A 630 -14.29 0.51 -22.20
N THR A 631 -14.77 -0.65 -21.77
CA THR A 631 -16.01 -0.74 -21.01
C THR A 631 -15.81 -0.17 -19.60
N CYS A 632 -16.85 0.36 -18.97
CA CYS A 632 -16.80 0.86 -17.59
C CYS A 632 -16.44 -0.22 -16.55
N GLU A 633 -16.35 -1.48 -16.99
CA GLU A 633 -15.99 -2.66 -16.21
C GLU A 633 -14.55 -2.62 -15.69
N GLU A 634 -13.70 -1.74 -16.23
CA GLU A 634 -12.33 -1.46 -15.76
C GLU A 634 -12.24 -0.31 -14.73
N TYR A 635 -13.37 0.34 -14.40
CA TYR A 635 -13.40 1.66 -13.72
C TYR A 635 -14.13 1.66 -12.37
N TYR A 636 -14.70 0.52 -11.94
CA TYR A 636 -15.27 0.34 -10.60
C TYR A 636 -14.26 -0.25 -9.59
N TYR A 637 -13.00 -0.41 -9.98
CA TYR A 637 -12.00 -1.10 -9.14
C TYR A 637 -11.61 -0.25 -7.93
N ALA A 638 -11.87 -0.79 -6.75
CA ALA A 638 -11.39 -0.27 -5.48
C ALA A 638 -9.95 -0.72 -5.19
N ILE A 639 -9.59 -1.94 -5.64
CA ILE A 639 -8.28 -2.61 -5.55
C ILE A 639 -8.11 -3.53 -6.77
#